data_AF-A0A1M5VTW1-F1
#
_entry.id   AF-A0A1M5VTW1-F1
#
_cell.length_a   1.000
_cell.length_b   1.000
_cell.length_c   1.000
_cell.angle_alpha   90.00
_cell.angle_beta   90.00
_cell.angle_gamma   90.00
#
_symmetry.space_group_name_H-M   'P 1'
#
loop_
_entity.id
_entity.type
_entity.pdbx_description
1 polymer ?
#
loop_
_entity_poly.entity_id
_entity_poly.type
_entity_poly.pdbx_seq_one_letter_code
_entity_poly.pdbx_strand_id
1 'polypeptide(L)'
;MKKILTFVLCLALLVSTGVTALAADTSDSAVKERLTAITLKVKDTLGIDDSFTSFNGDLNETGAASLWALNWSNDKEQIYVSANENGTIVSYNDNVAGVSTPANGRIPKFPTLTIDDAKTIAGTFLGKVLDTKLSSVDLSGTSALDYSGSAVYYLNGSLKLHGVETPVSISVSVSAATRKVVSYYRGDDGRDYSGVTNPASAVDKAAAAETLKGKLNMQLVYALQGDGTRSAQLQYRPNPDGNYVVDAATGKLVDLSKLDYTSDSGSYSGSSKATADAAPAASATAISPVEQASIDKLEGVLPQSELEKIVRSYPELGLTDNFKLQTMGYYTYQDDKKVTHVTANMQFTYAPKDASVQYRIVTVDAKAGKLLSVNGNVIYYADGKAPASFNYTAAQTESTARSFAGRILPDELKETVLSGTTAQPDWNSARYYTFQRTHEGIAFPENYISVGVDANTGYVVSFSYTWYDDDVTFASSEGVISADTAAAKFSEGAGVALEYVSVPTSLQSSGLLLSYTKADTNVWGINALTGELLKATAVADTGLKYDDLTGNPYASIINKLASYGVGFAGGSFKPNAQLTQEDALSLIESTNGRKVVPLISAVDTDDIYNIAYSMGILTPAEKNPAKLISRVEFVKYLINALGYNEVANLQGIYSPGFKDDGTIPAGLAGYAAIAKGLGIIKGDQNGKFNPNDTATRTQAAIMLYNCMSRK
;
A
#
# COMPACT_ATOMS: atom_id res chain seq x y z
N MET A 1 -19.43 -53.00 -49.88
CA MET A 1 -20.51 -53.63 -49.08
C MET A 1 -20.23 -53.37 -47.62
N LYS A 2 -21.29 -52.97 -46.89
CA LYS A 2 -21.33 -52.67 -45.46
C LYS A 2 -21.41 -53.96 -44.63
N LYS A 3 -20.79 -53.93 -43.43
CA LYS A 3 -21.08 -54.74 -42.21
C LYS A 3 -20.62 -56.21 -42.28
N ILE A 4 -20.14 -56.86 -41.22
CA ILE A 4 -20.81 -57.22 -39.94
C ILE A 4 -19.67 -57.66 -38.98
N LEU A 5 -19.47 -56.98 -37.84
CA LEU A 5 -19.95 -57.31 -36.49
C LEU A 5 -19.14 -58.40 -35.76
N THR A 6 -18.80 -58.09 -34.50
CA THR A 6 -18.60 -59.03 -33.36
C THR A 6 -17.20 -59.59 -33.13
N PHE A 7 -16.45 -58.94 -32.24
CA PHE A 7 -15.63 -59.65 -31.24
C PHE A 7 -15.96 -59.06 -29.87
N VAL A 8 -17.03 -59.57 -29.30
CA VAL A 8 -17.35 -59.49 -27.88
C VAL A 8 -16.52 -60.56 -27.17
N LEU A 9 -16.13 -60.28 -25.93
CA LEU A 9 -15.62 -61.26 -24.95
C LEU A 9 -14.16 -61.70 -25.08
N CYS A 10 -13.25 -60.84 -24.63
CA CYS A 10 -12.10 -61.24 -23.82
C CYS A 10 -11.82 -60.11 -22.81
N LEU A 11 -12.80 -59.92 -21.91
CA LEU A 11 -12.64 -59.11 -20.70
C LEU A 11 -12.62 -60.07 -19.50
N ALA A 12 -11.75 -59.76 -18.55
CA ALA A 12 -11.63 -60.29 -17.20
C ALA A 12 -10.76 -61.54 -17.00
N LEU A 13 -9.45 -61.32 -16.79
CA LEU A 13 -8.77 -61.64 -15.51
C LEU A 13 -7.28 -61.26 -15.58
N LEU A 14 -6.94 -60.11 -14.99
CA LEU A 14 -5.79 -59.95 -14.08
C LEU A 14 -5.75 -58.49 -13.59
N VAL A 15 -6.40 -58.26 -12.45
CA VAL A 15 -6.09 -57.17 -11.53
C VAL A 15 -4.91 -57.65 -10.67
N SER A 16 -3.80 -56.92 -10.65
CA SER A 16 -3.17 -56.44 -9.41
C SER A 16 -1.72 -55.94 -9.61
N THR A 17 -1.44 -54.84 -8.91
CA THR A 17 -0.14 -54.26 -8.55
C THR A 17 0.70 -53.60 -9.64
N GLY A 18 0.76 -52.26 -9.55
CA GLY A 18 1.72 -51.44 -10.27
C GLY A 18 1.23 -50.00 -10.44
N VAL A 19 0.87 -49.33 -9.34
CA VAL A 19 0.85 -47.85 -9.33
C VAL A 19 2.30 -47.43 -9.53
N THR A 20 2.70 -47.29 -10.79
CA THR A 20 3.92 -46.60 -11.16
C THR A 20 3.58 -45.12 -11.09
N ALA A 21 4.27 -44.41 -10.19
CA ALA A 21 4.30 -42.97 -10.21
C ALA A 21 4.58 -42.51 -11.65
N LEU A 22 3.71 -41.65 -12.18
CA LEU A 22 3.93 -40.95 -13.44
C LEU A 22 5.21 -40.13 -13.29
N ALA A 23 6.33 -40.71 -13.71
CA ALA A 23 7.50 -39.95 -14.07
C ALA A 23 7.07 -39.06 -15.25
N ALA A 24 7.14 -37.74 -15.07
CA ALA A 24 6.88 -36.78 -16.13
C ALA A 24 7.81 -37.07 -17.30
N ASP A 25 7.22 -37.54 -18.40
CA ASP A 25 7.93 -37.81 -19.65
C ASP A 25 8.31 -36.46 -20.28
N THR A 26 9.58 -36.06 -20.16
CA THR A 26 10.11 -34.72 -20.50
C THR A 26 10.38 -34.52 -21.99
N SER A 27 9.66 -35.23 -22.86
CA SER A 27 9.78 -35.05 -24.31
C SER A 27 9.10 -33.75 -24.76
N ASP A 28 9.69 -33.03 -25.74
CA ASP A 28 9.10 -31.82 -26.34
C ASP A 28 7.66 -32.03 -26.84
N SER A 29 7.31 -33.26 -27.25
CA SER A 29 5.95 -33.65 -27.62
C SER A 29 4.96 -33.61 -26.46
N ALA A 30 5.34 -34.07 -25.27
CA ALA A 30 4.44 -34.15 -24.11
C ALA A 30 4.15 -32.75 -23.51
N VAL A 31 5.15 -31.87 -23.45
CA VAL A 31 4.98 -30.48 -23.01
C VAL A 31 4.08 -29.71 -23.99
N LYS A 32 4.23 -29.96 -25.30
CA LYS A 32 3.38 -29.35 -26.33
C LYS A 32 1.90 -29.78 -26.23
N GLU A 33 1.64 -31.05 -25.93
CA GLU A 33 0.27 -31.54 -25.70
C GLU A 33 -0.36 -30.89 -24.47
N ARG A 34 0.39 -30.78 -23.36
CA ARG A 34 -0.05 -30.05 -22.15
C ARG A 34 -0.34 -28.58 -22.45
N LEU A 35 0.57 -27.88 -23.12
CA LEU A 35 0.39 -26.49 -23.54
C LEU A 35 -0.88 -26.32 -24.40
N THR A 36 -1.13 -27.25 -25.31
CA THR A 36 -2.33 -27.21 -26.16
C THR A 36 -3.60 -27.38 -25.34
N ALA A 37 -3.61 -28.37 -24.43
CA ALA A 37 -4.76 -28.66 -23.58
C ALA A 37 -5.09 -27.48 -22.64
N ILE A 38 -4.08 -26.91 -21.97
CA ILE A 38 -4.27 -25.77 -21.07
C ILE A 38 -4.73 -24.52 -21.83
N THR A 39 -4.15 -24.25 -23.01
CA THR A 39 -4.53 -23.12 -23.85
C THR A 39 -6.01 -23.22 -24.25
N LEU A 40 -6.47 -24.38 -24.73
CA LEU A 40 -7.88 -24.59 -25.11
C LEU A 40 -8.82 -24.42 -23.92
N LYS A 41 -8.44 -24.95 -22.75
CA LYS A 41 -9.24 -24.83 -21.53
C LYS A 41 -9.35 -23.37 -21.05
N VAL A 42 -8.25 -22.61 -21.09
CA VAL A 42 -8.25 -21.18 -20.74
C VAL A 42 -9.08 -20.37 -21.74
N LYS A 43 -8.96 -20.65 -23.05
CA LYS A 43 -9.77 -20.00 -24.08
C LYS A 43 -11.27 -20.24 -23.87
N ASP A 44 -11.67 -21.48 -23.59
CA ASP A 44 -13.06 -21.84 -23.32
C ASP A 44 -13.58 -21.15 -22.03
N THR A 45 -12.79 -21.18 -20.96
CA THR A 45 -13.15 -20.57 -19.67
C THR A 45 -13.35 -19.06 -19.78
N LEU A 46 -12.45 -18.35 -20.46
CA LEU A 46 -12.45 -16.90 -20.55
C LEU A 46 -13.21 -16.36 -21.77
N GLY A 47 -13.48 -17.20 -22.77
CA GLY A 47 -14.08 -16.80 -24.04
C GLY A 47 -13.13 -16.03 -24.94
N ILE A 48 -11.85 -16.41 -24.98
CA ILE A 48 -10.83 -15.79 -25.86
C ILE A 48 -11.02 -16.31 -27.28
N ASP A 49 -11.24 -15.41 -28.24
CA ASP A 49 -11.48 -15.73 -29.65
C ASP A 49 -10.18 -15.86 -30.47
N ASP A 50 -10.32 -16.00 -31.79
CA ASP A 50 -9.22 -16.18 -32.74
C ASP A 50 -8.75 -14.85 -33.38
N SER A 51 -9.09 -13.69 -32.80
CA SER A 51 -8.72 -12.38 -33.33
C SER A 51 -7.28 -11.94 -33.03
N PHE A 52 -6.59 -12.66 -32.13
CA PHE A 52 -5.20 -12.39 -31.76
C PHE A 52 -4.22 -12.91 -32.83
N THR A 53 -3.20 -12.11 -33.16
CA THR A 53 -2.24 -12.42 -34.23
C THR A 53 -0.94 -13.02 -33.72
N SER A 54 -0.72 -13.02 -32.41
CA SER A 54 0.45 -13.60 -31.75
C SER A 54 0.07 -14.33 -30.47
N PHE A 55 0.76 -15.42 -30.19
CA PHE A 55 0.59 -16.23 -28.99
C PHE A 55 1.94 -16.75 -28.50
N ASN A 56 2.15 -16.71 -27.18
CA ASN A 56 3.26 -17.37 -26.49
C ASN A 56 2.74 -18.09 -25.25
N GLY A 57 3.37 -19.22 -24.91
CA GLY A 57 3.01 -20.03 -23.75
C GLY A 57 4.24 -20.63 -23.09
N ASP A 58 4.52 -20.24 -21.85
CA ASP A 58 5.69 -20.68 -21.09
C ASP A 58 5.26 -21.47 -19.85
N LEU A 59 5.98 -22.52 -19.51
CA LEU A 59 5.76 -23.31 -18.30
C LEU A 59 6.77 -22.90 -17.22
N ASN A 60 6.27 -22.53 -16.04
CA ASN A 60 7.05 -22.25 -14.86
C ASN A 60 6.81 -23.33 -13.79
N GLU A 61 7.87 -24.02 -13.37
CA GLU A 61 7.82 -25.12 -12.39
C GLU A 61 8.59 -24.79 -11.09
N THR A 62 8.91 -23.52 -10.84
CA THR A 62 9.73 -23.13 -9.67
C THR A 62 8.93 -22.93 -8.38
N GLY A 63 7.61 -23.12 -8.41
CA GLY A 63 6.68 -22.88 -7.28
C GLY A 63 6.01 -24.15 -6.75
N ALA A 64 5.10 -23.99 -5.78
CA ALA A 64 4.34 -25.10 -5.19
C ALA A 64 3.38 -25.79 -6.19
N ALA A 65 3.06 -25.11 -7.29
CA ALA A 65 2.35 -25.65 -8.44
C ALA A 65 3.03 -25.20 -9.74
N SER A 66 3.05 -26.06 -10.75
CA SER A 66 3.46 -25.68 -12.11
C SER A 66 2.41 -24.73 -12.71
N LEU A 67 2.86 -23.60 -13.23
CA LEU A 67 2.03 -22.54 -13.81
C LEU A 67 2.41 -22.31 -15.27
N TRP A 68 1.40 -22.30 -16.13
CA TRP A 68 1.48 -21.84 -17.51
C TRP A 68 1.27 -20.33 -17.56
N ALA A 69 2.19 -19.60 -18.17
CA ALA A 69 2.04 -18.20 -18.55
C ALA A 69 1.67 -18.12 -20.03
N LEU A 70 0.42 -17.76 -20.31
CA LEU A 70 -0.15 -17.68 -21.65
C LEU A 70 -0.35 -16.21 -22.04
N ASN A 71 0.15 -15.81 -23.20
CA ASN A 71 0.10 -14.43 -23.67
C ASN A 71 -0.45 -14.38 -25.10
N TRP A 72 -1.57 -13.71 -25.30
CA TRP A 72 -2.15 -13.41 -26.61
C TRP A 72 -2.00 -11.93 -26.90
N SER A 73 -1.61 -11.56 -28.12
CA SER A 73 -1.50 -10.14 -28.49
C SER A 73 -1.86 -9.88 -29.96
N ASN A 74 -2.37 -8.68 -30.23
CA ASN A 74 -2.47 -8.06 -31.55
C ASN A 74 -2.07 -6.57 -31.46
N ASP A 75 -2.41 -5.78 -32.48
CA ASP A 75 -2.12 -4.34 -32.54
C ASP A 75 -2.91 -3.49 -31.53
N LYS A 76 -3.95 -4.04 -30.91
CA LYS A 76 -4.93 -3.31 -30.07
C LYS A 76 -5.03 -3.84 -28.65
N GLU A 77 -4.66 -5.09 -28.39
CA GLU A 77 -4.96 -5.77 -27.14
C GLU A 77 -3.90 -6.82 -26.83
N GLN A 78 -3.57 -6.94 -25.55
CA GLN A 78 -2.73 -8.00 -25.03
C GLN A 78 -3.37 -8.63 -23.79
N ILE A 79 -3.65 -9.93 -23.86
CA ILE A 79 -4.17 -10.72 -22.74
C ILE A 79 -3.06 -11.62 -22.20
N TYR A 80 -2.77 -11.47 -20.91
CA TYR A 80 -1.87 -12.34 -20.17
C TYR A 80 -2.66 -13.16 -19.15
N VAL A 81 -2.44 -14.47 -19.12
CA VAL A 81 -3.08 -15.39 -18.17
C VAL A 81 -2.04 -16.30 -17.56
N SER A 82 -2.08 -16.47 -16.24
CA SER A 82 -1.38 -17.56 -15.56
C SER A 82 -2.38 -18.59 -15.08
N ALA A 83 -2.15 -19.87 -15.37
CA ALA A 83 -3.02 -20.97 -14.94
C ALA A 83 -2.22 -22.23 -14.61
N ASN A 84 -2.67 -23.01 -13.64
CA ASN A 84 -2.05 -24.31 -13.32
C ASN A 84 -2.46 -25.40 -14.34
N GLU A 85 -1.87 -26.59 -14.22
CA GLU A 85 -2.21 -27.76 -15.08
C GLU A 85 -3.69 -28.16 -15.05
N ASN A 86 -4.35 -27.93 -13.92
CA ASN A 86 -5.78 -28.22 -13.77
C ASN A 86 -6.66 -27.14 -14.43
N GLY A 87 -6.10 -26.13 -15.09
CA GLY A 87 -6.86 -25.04 -15.71
C GLY A 87 -7.37 -23.99 -14.73
N THR A 88 -6.92 -24.02 -13.48
CA THR A 88 -7.24 -23.01 -12.49
C THR A 88 -6.47 -21.73 -12.81
N ILE A 89 -7.19 -20.65 -13.09
CA ILE A 89 -6.60 -19.35 -13.42
C ILE A 89 -6.13 -18.67 -12.13
N VAL A 90 -4.84 -18.31 -12.10
CA VAL A 90 -4.15 -17.64 -10.99
C VAL A 90 -4.13 -16.12 -11.19
N SER A 91 -3.81 -15.70 -12.40
CA SER A 91 -3.80 -14.29 -12.77
C SER A 91 -4.34 -14.09 -14.17
N TYR A 92 -4.99 -12.96 -14.40
CA TYR A 92 -5.47 -12.52 -15.70
C TYR A 92 -5.20 -11.01 -15.81
N ASN A 93 -4.70 -10.55 -16.95
CA ASN A 93 -4.57 -9.14 -17.28
C ASN A 93 -4.97 -8.92 -18.74
N ASP A 94 -5.83 -7.93 -18.99
CA ASP A 94 -6.25 -7.48 -20.30
C ASP A 94 -5.80 -6.02 -20.50
N ASN A 95 -4.82 -5.85 -21.39
CA ASN A 95 -4.22 -4.57 -21.71
C ASN A 95 -4.69 -4.13 -23.10
N VAL A 96 -5.74 -3.29 -23.13
CA VAL A 96 -6.25 -2.69 -24.37
C VAL A 96 -5.48 -1.40 -24.68
N ALA A 97 -4.83 -1.35 -25.84
CA ALA A 97 -4.15 -0.18 -26.35
C ALA A 97 -5.12 0.99 -26.55
N GLY A 98 -4.74 2.19 -26.10
CA GLY A 98 -5.55 3.40 -26.24
C GLY A 98 -6.59 3.63 -25.13
N VAL A 99 -6.73 2.70 -24.18
CA VAL A 99 -7.32 3.01 -22.86
C VAL A 99 -6.25 3.74 -22.05
N SER A 100 -5.94 4.98 -22.43
CA SER A 100 -4.94 5.78 -21.74
C SER A 100 -5.41 6.10 -20.33
N THR A 101 -4.53 5.99 -19.34
CA THR A 101 -4.61 6.83 -18.14
C THR A 101 -4.67 8.29 -18.61
N PRO A 102 -5.76 9.06 -18.39
CA PRO A 102 -5.69 10.50 -18.59
C PRO A 102 -4.42 11.07 -17.99
N ALA A 103 -3.80 11.99 -18.73
CA ALA A 103 -2.62 12.70 -18.29
C ALA A 103 -2.83 13.19 -16.85
N ASN A 104 -1.87 12.89 -15.98
CA ASN A 104 -1.85 13.35 -14.59
C ASN A 104 -2.29 14.81 -14.51
N GLY A 105 -3.28 15.12 -13.65
CA GLY A 105 -3.71 16.50 -13.39
C GLY A 105 -4.88 17.02 -14.23
N ARG A 106 -5.82 16.17 -14.65
CA ARG A 106 -7.10 16.63 -15.25
C ARG A 106 -8.31 16.14 -14.46
N ILE A 107 -9.30 17.02 -14.24
CA ILE A 107 -10.57 16.67 -13.59
C ILE A 107 -11.21 15.48 -14.36
N PRO A 108 -11.49 14.32 -13.72
CA PRO A 108 -12.06 13.17 -14.41
C PRO A 108 -13.50 13.40 -14.88
N LYS A 109 -14.01 12.50 -15.72
CA LYS A 109 -15.46 12.38 -15.96
C LYS A 109 -16.07 11.41 -14.95
N PHE A 110 -17.37 11.51 -14.70
CA PHE A 110 -18.06 10.48 -13.94
C PHE A 110 -17.91 9.12 -14.64
N PRO A 111 -17.58 8.04 -13.90
CA PRO A 111 -17.60 6.70 -14.43
C PRO A 111 -18.99 6.36 -14.98
N THR A 112 -19.01 5.67 -16.12
CA THR A 112 -20.23 5.17 -16.78
C THR A 112 -20.80 3.93 -16.10
N LEU A 113 -20.13 3.42 -15.08
CA LEU A 113 -20.44 2.21 -14.33
C LEU A 113 -20.54 2.56 -12.85
N THR A 114 -21.44 1.92 -12.09
CA THR A 114 -21.45 2.04 -10.63
C THR A 114 -20.56 0.97 -9.98
N ILE A 115 -20.21 1.13 -8.70
CA ILE A 115 -19.47 0.10 -7.95
C ILE A 115 -20.26 -1.22 -7.87
N ASP A 116 -21.59 -1.17 -7.79
CA ASP A 116 -22.43 -2.37 -7.74
C ASP A 116 -22.50 -3.08 -9.09
N ASP A 117 -22.52 -2.32 -10.19
CA ASP A 117 -22.35 -2.91 -11.53
C ASP A 117 -20.97 -3.56 -11.67
N ALA A 118 -19.91 -2.91 -11.16
CA ALA A 118 -18.55 -3.47 -11.17
C ALA A 118 -18.46 -4.76 -10.36
N LYS A 119 -19.05 -4.81 -9.16
CA LYS A 119 -19.17 -6.04 -8.36
C LYS A 119 -19.93 -7.13 -9.09
N THR A 120 -20.99 -6.78 -9.83
CA THR A 120 -21.77 -7.73 -10.63
C THR A 120 -20.94 -8.30 -11.79
N ILE A 121 -20.18 -7.46 -12.49
CA ILE A 121 -19.26 -7.88 -13.56
C ILE A 121 -18.17 -8.78 -13.00
N ALA A 122 -17.55 -8.39 -11.89
CA ALA A 122 -16.53 -9.18 -11.20
C ALA A 122 -17.09 -10.53 -10.72
N GLY A 123 -18.28 -10.55 -10.12
CA GLY A 123 -18.95 -11.78 -9.69
C GLY A 123 -19.24 -12.73 -10.84
N THR A 124 -19.64 -12.20 -12.00
CA THR A 124 -19.84 -13.00 -13.23
C THR A 124 -18.52 -13.63 -13.70
N PHE A 125 -17.42 -12.88 -13.64
CA PHE A 125 -16.09 -13.40 -13.96
C PHE A 125 -15.62 -14.46 -12.96
N LEU A 126 -15.77 -14.20 -11.66
CA LEU A 126 -15.44 -15.15 -10.59
C LEU A 126 -16.23 -16.45 -10.72
N GLY A 127 -17.49 -16.39 -11.16
CA GLY A 127 -18.30 -17.57 -11.46
C GLY A 127 -17.75 -18.48 -12.57
N LYS A 128 -16.83 -17.97 -13.40
CA LYS A 128 -16.12 -18.76 -14.43
C LYS A 128 -14.79 -19.34 -13.91
N VAL A 129 -14.07 -18.59 -13.08
CA VAL A 129 -12.69 -18.93 -12.69
C VAL A 129 -12.56 -19.65 -11.34
N LEU A 130 -13.62 -19.62 -10.52
CA LEU A 130 -13.69 -20.33 -9.23
C LEU A 130 -14.57 -21.57 -9.30
N ASP A 131 -14.26 -22.58 -8.48
CA ASP A 131 -15.21 -23.65 -8.19
C ASP A 131 -16.28 -23.13 -7.22
N THR A 132 -17.39 -22.67 -7.78
CA THR A 132 -18.50 -22.05 -7.03
C THR A 132 -19.26 -23.01 -6.12
N LYS A 133 -19.04 -24.33 -6.23
CA LYS A 133 -19.61 -25.30 -5.29
C LYS A 133 -18.83 -25.38 -3.98
N LEU A 134 -17.54 -25.09 -4.06
CA LEU A 134 -16.59 -25.15 -2.95
C LEU A 134 -16.29 -23.77 -2.37
N SER A 135 -16.17 -22.78 -3.25
CA SER A 135 -15.56 -21.50 -2.94
C SER A 135 -16.41 -20.30 -3.31
N SER A 136 -16.27 -19.23 -2.55
CA SER A 136 -16.92 -17.95 -2.79
C SER A 136 -16.01 -16.79 -2.37
N VAL A 137 -16.37 -15.57 -2.73
CA VAL A 137 -15.64 -14.35 -2.36
C VAL A 137 -16.65 -13.24 -2.13
N ASP A 138 -16.55 -12.55 -1.00
CA ASP A 138 -17.27 -11.30 -0.77
C ASP A 138 -16.37 -10.13 -1.17
N LEU A 139 -16.59 -9.58 -2.36
CA LEU A 139 -15.78 -8.49 -2.88
C LEU A 139 -16.19 -7.14 -2.27
N SER A 140 -15.19 -6.44 -1.75
CA SER A 140 -15.26 -5.06 -1.27
C SER A 140 -14.39 -4.16 -2.14
N GLY A 141 -14.73 -2.88 -2.24
CA GLY A 141 -13.95 -1.92 -3.02
C GLY A 141 -14.57 -0.54 -2.92
N THR A 142 -13.78 0.48 -3.28
CA THR A 142 -14.19 1.88 -3.17
C THR A 142 -14.76 2.41 -4.48
N SER A 143 -15.73 3.33 -4.37
CA SER A 143 -16.21 4.14 -5.48
C SER A 143 -15.36 5.38 -5.74
N ALA A 144 -14.33 5.64 -4.92
CA ALA A 144 -13.43 6.77 -5.09
C ALA A 144 -12.77 6.72 -6.47
N LEU A 145 -12.69 7.88 -7.12
CA LEU A 145 -12.03 8.02 -8.41
C LEU A 145 -10.53 7.87 -8.22
N ASP A 146 -9.89 6.98 -8.98
CA ASP A 146 -8.43 6.85 -8.97
C ASP A 146 -7.76 8.00 -9.78
N TYR A 147 -6.54 8.35 -9.36
CA TYR A 147 -5.62 9.37 -9.89
C TYR A 147 -5.43 9.30 -11.40
N SER A 148 -5.57 8.09 -11.92
CA SER A 148 -5.33 7.76 -13.31
C SER A 148 -6.51 8.08 -14.23
N GLY A 149 -7.68 8.50 -13.71
CA GLY A 149 -8.94 8.69 -14.44
C GLY A 149 -9.34 7.50 -15.32
N SER A 150 -8.79 6.32 -15.05
CA SER A 150 -8.94 5.10 -15.84
C SER A 150 -10.30 4.44 -15.69
N ALA A 151 -11.16 4.98 -14.82
CA ALA A 151 -12.46 4.42 -14.52
C ALA A 151 -12.38 2.92 -14.15
N VAL A 152 -11.29 2.48 -13.50
CA VAL A 152 -11.10 1.10 -13.06
C VAL A 152 -11.51 0.98 -11.59
N TYR A 153 -12.42 0.05 -11.31
CA TYR A 153 -12.83 -0.31 -9.96
C TYR A 153 -11.95 -1.45 -9.45
N TYR A 154 -11.22 -1.19 -8.37
CA TYR A 154 -10.41 -2.18 -7.67
C TYR A 154 -11.24 -2.83 -6.57
N LEU A 155 -11.45 -4.14 -6.69
CA LEU A 155 -12.23 -4.95 -5.77
C LEU A 155 -11.33 -6.01 -5.14
N ASN A 156 -11.42 -6.19 -3.83
CA ASN A 156 -10.64 -7.14 -3.06
C ASN A 156 -11.54 -7.91 -2.08
N GLY A 157 -11.16 -9.15 -1.80
CA GLY A 157 -11.79 -9.99 -0.78
C GLY A 157 -10.95 -11.22 -0.46
N SER A 158 -11.36 -11.98 0.53
CA SER A 158 -10.73 -13.27 0.86
C SER A 158 -11.51 -14.40 0.21
N LEU A 159 -10.79 -15.39 -0.34
CA LEU A 159 -11.41 -16.64 -0.77
C LEU A 159 -12.03 -17.32 0.46
N LYS A 160 -13.28 -17.77 0.32
CA LYS A 160 -13.97 -18.55 1.33
C LYS A 160 -14.11 -19.98 0.84
N LEU A 161 -13.81 -20.95 1.69
CA LEU A 161 -14.07 -22.37 1.42
C LEU A 161 -15.20 -22.82 2.34
N HIS A 162 -16.27 -23.38 1.77
CA HIS A 162 -17.48 -23.75 2.52
C HIS A 162 -18.03 -22.60 3.39
N GLY A 163 -17.91 -21.35 2.91
CA GLY A 163 -18.35 -20.15 3.61
C GLY A 163 -17.40 -19.62 4.70
N VAL A 164 -16.27 -20.27 4.95
CA VAL A 164 -15.26 -19.85 5.94
C VAL A 164 -14.08 -19.17 5.25
N GLU A 165 -13.63 -18.03 5.79
CA GLU A 165 -12.53 -17.25 5.20
C GLU A 165 -11.20 -18.01 5.23
N THR A 166 -10.37 -17.74 4.22
CA THR A 166 -9.00 -18.24 4.08
C THR A 166 -8.03 -17.07 3.99
N PRO A 167 -6.72 -17.29 4.18
CA PRO A 167 -5.72 -16.24 3.99
C PRO A 167 -5.47 -15.92 2.50
N VAL A 168 -6.16 -16.60 1.57
CA VAL A 168 -5.97 -16.39 0.14
C VAL A 168 -6.71 -15.13 -0.30
N SER A 169 -5.95 -14.09 -0.62
CA SER A 169 -6.49 -12.85 -1.17
C SER A 169 -6.93 -13.04 -2.62
N ILE A 170 -8.09 -12.46 -2.96
CA ILE A 170 -8.62 -12.32 -4.31
C ILE A 170 -8.71 -10.83 -4.64
N SER A 171 -8.18 -10.44 -5.80
CA SER A 171 -8.33 -9.10 -6.33
C SER A 171 -8.90 -9.16 -7.76
N VAL A 172 -9.81 -8.24 -8.07
CA VAL A 172 -10.44 -8.08 -9.38
C VAL A 172 -10.50 -6.60 -9.71
N SER A 173 -10.07 -6.24 -10.91
CA SER A 173 -10.18 -4.87 -11.44
C SER A 173 -11.16 -4.84 -12.60
N VAL A 174 -12.11 -3.91 -12.57
CA VAL A 174 -13.15 -3.77 -13.61
C VAL A 174 -13.06 -2.39 -14.25
N SER A 175 -12.84 -2.34 -15.57
CA SER A 175 -12.85 -1.08 -16.31
C SER A 175 -14.28 -0.64 -16.60
N ALA A 176 -14.64 0.59 -16.24
CA ALA A 176 -15.91 1.20 -16.61
C ALA A 176 -15.93 1.61 -18.08
N ALA A 177 -14.76 1.87 -18.69
CA ALA A 177 -14.67 2.22 -20.10
C ALA A 177 -15.04 1.04 -21.00
N THR A 178 -14.48 -0.15 -20.72
CA THR A 178 -14.76 -1.37 -21.50
C THR A 178 -15.89 -2.21 -20.91
N ARG A 179 -16.27 -1.97 -19.64
CA ARG A 179 -17.22 -2.77 -18.85
C ARG A 179 -16.79 -4.24 -18.73
N LYS A 180 -15.48 -4.49 -18.70
CA LYS A 180 -14.87 -5.81 -18.56
C LYS A 180 -13.98 -5.88 -17.33
N VAL A 181 -13.75 -7.09 -16.82
CA VAL A 181 -12.61 -7.36 -15.94
C VAL A 181 -11.34 -7.13 -16.75
N VAL A 182 -10.43 -6.33 -16.22
CA VAL A 182 -9.12 -6.02 -16.84
C VAL A 182 -7.96 -6.61 -16.05
N SER A 183 -8.17 -6.98 -14.79
CA SER A 183 -7.18 -7.72 -14.01
C SER A 183 -7.87 -8.61 -12.99
N TYR A 184 -7.29 -9.78 -12.73
CA TYR A 184 -7.66 -10.67 -11.65
C TYR A 184 -6.41 -11.35 -11.10
N TYR A 185 -6.36 -11.56 -9.79
CA TYR A 185 -5.29 -12.30 -9.13
C TYR A 185 -5.80 -13.04 -7.89
N ARG A 186 -5.32 -14.27 -7.70
CA ARG A 186 -5.47 -15.08 -6.47
C ARG A 186 -4.09 -15.40 -5.87
N GLY A 187 -3.96 -15.24 -4.55
CA GLY A 187 -2.67 -15.23 -3.84
C GLY A 187 -2.07 -16.58 -3.43
N ASP A 188 -2.48 -17.69 -4.03
CA ASP A 188 -2.13 -19.06 -3.60
C ASP A 188 -1.64 -19.98 -4.74
N ASP A 189 -1.21 -19.38 -5.85
CA ASP A 189 -0.72 -20.08 -7.05
C ASP A 189 -1.68 -21.14 -7.61
N GLY A 190 -2.99 -20.96 -7.40
CA GLY A 190 -3.98 -21.85 -8.00
C GLY A 190 -4.11 -23.19 -7.29
N ARG A 191 -3.80 -23.25 -5.99
CA ARG A 191 -3.89 -24.49 -5.21
C ARG A 191 -5.27 -25.18 -5.34
N ASP A 192 -5.25 -26.50 -5.41
CA ASP A 192 -6.46 -27.34 -5.44
C ASP A 192 -6.98 -27.58 -4.01
N TYR A 193 -8.21 -27.14 -3.77
CA TYR A 193 -8.90 -27.30 -2.49
C TYR A 193 -10.06 -28.31 -2.55
N SER A 194 -10.21 -29.07 -3.63
CA SER A 194 -11.31 -30.03 -3.80
C SER A 194 -11.38 -31.09 -2.68
N GLY A 195 -10.25 -31.40 -2.04
CA GLY A 195 -10.15 -32.28 -0.88
C GLY A 195 -10.39 -31.61 0.48
N VAL A 196 -10.51 -30.29 0.54
CA VAL A 196 -10.78 -29.55 1.80
C VAL A 196 -12.23 -29.76 2.20
N THR A 197 -12.43 -30.32 3.38
CA THR A 197 -13.75 -30.53 3.97
C THR A 197 -13.83 -29.82 5.32
N ASN A 198 -15.02 -29.30 5.65
CA ASN A 198 -15.28 -28.84 7.01
C ASN A 198 -15.34 -30.05 7.95
N PRO A 199 -14.79 -29.97 9.17
CA PRO A 199 -14.93 -31.04 10.16
C PRO A 199 -16.40 -31.25 10.48
N ALA A 200 -16.79 -32.51 10.71
CA ALA A 200 -18.18 -32.88 11.02
C ALA A 200 -18.69 -32.23 12.32
N SER A 201 -17.78 -31.90 13.24
CA SER A 201 -18.04 -31.13 14.45
C SER A 201 -16.82 -30.26 14.77
N ALA A 202 -17.05 -29.00 15.14
CA ALA A 202 -16.01 -28.15 15.72
C ALA A 202 -16.08 -28.20 17.25
N VAL A 203 -14.95 -27.98 17.92
CA VAL A 203 -14.91 -27.80 19.37
C VAL A 203 -15.69 -26.57 19.80
N ASP A 204 -16.09 -26.53 21.08
CA ASP A 204 -16.84 -25.39 21.61
C ASP A 204 -16.05 -24.08 21.49
N LYS A 205 -16.72 -23.05 20.95
CA LYS A 205 -16.13 -21.74 20.68
C LYS A 205 -15.60 -21.07 21.96
N ALA A 206 -16.30 -21.21 23.09
CA ALA A 206 -15.86 -20.63 24.36
C ALA A 206 -14.64 -21.39 24.92
N ALA A 207 -14.61 -22.71 24.80
CA ALA A 207 -13.43 -23.51 25.17
C ALA A 207 -12.18 -23.14 24.35
N ALA A 208 -12.35 -22.89 23.03
CA ALA A 208 -11.26 -22.40 22.19
C ALA A 208 -10.79 -21.00 22.59
N ALA A 209 -11.72 -20.09 22.91
CA ALA A 209 -11.39 -18.75 23.40
C ALA A 209 -10.60 -18.79 24.72
N GLU A 210 -11.01 -19.64 25.67
CA GLU A 210 -10.27 -19.83 26.93
C GLU A 210 -8.86 -20.37 26.71
N THR A 211 -8.70 -21.30 25.76
CA THR A 211 -7.40 -21.87 25.40
C THR A 211 -6.47 -20.81 24.82
N LEU A 212 -6.96 -19.97 23.91
CA LEU A 212 -6.19 -18.86 23.33
C LEU A 212 -5.86 -17.78 24.37
N LYS A 213 -6.82 -17.43 25.24
CA LYS A 213 -6.61 -16.48 26.34
C LYS A 213 -5.48 -16.93 27.26
N GLY A 214 -5.35 -18.23 27.53
CA GLY A 214 -4.24 -18.79 28.31
C GLY A 214 -2.84 -18.59 27.70
N LYS A 215 -2.74 -18.10 26.47
CA LYS A 215 -1.48 -17.72 25.78
C LYS A 215 -1.33 -16.21 25.58
N LEU A 216 -2.32 -15.40 26.00
CA LEU A 216 -2.22 -13.95 25.93
C LEU A 216 -1.30 -13.43 27.03
N ASN A 217 -0.05 -13.18 26.68
CA ASN A 217 0.85 -12.39 27.48
C ASN A 217 0.65 -10.90 27.14
N MET A 218 0.11 -10.12 28.08
CA MET A 218 -0.17 -8.70 27.87
C MET A 218 0.96 -7.84 28.43
N GLN A 219 1.65 -7.10 27.56
CA GLN A 219 2.72 -6.17 27.94
C GLN A 219 2.15 -4.77 28.18
N LEU A 220 2.45 -4.21 29.35
CA LEU A 220 2.17 -2.81 29.67
C LEU A 220 3.22 -1.92 29.00
N VAL A 221 2.78 -0.94 28.21
CA VAL A 221 3.64 0.04 27.55
C VAL A 221 3.00 1.43 27.56
N TYR A 222 3.82 2.45 27.35
CA TYR A 222 3.36 3.78 26.95
C TYR A 222 3.19 3.87 25.43
N ALA A 223 2.22 4.65 24.96
CA ALA A 223 2.13 5.12 23.57
C ALA A 223 1.44 6.47 23.44
N LEU A 224 1.76 7.17 22.36
CA LEU A 224 1.09 8.42 21.99
C LEU A 224 -0.32 8.14 21.46
N GLN A 225 -1.22 9.10 21.66
CA GLN A 225 -2.63 9.00 21.24
C GLN A 225 -2.87 9.36 19.77
N GLY A 226 -1.88 9.94 19.09
CA GLY A 226 -2.00 10.33 17.68
C GLY A 226 -2.95 11.51 17.43
N ASP A 227 -3.34 12.24 18.49
CA ASP A 227 -4.19 13.44 18.44
C ASP A 227 -3.37 14.73 18.26
N GLY A 228 -2.08 14.60 17.94
CA GLY A 228 -1.12 15.70 17.86
C GLY A 228 -0.62 16.19 19.22
N THR A 229 -1.20 15.72 20.32
CA THR A 229 -0.63 15.94 21.66
C THR A 229 0.48 14.92 21.89
N ARG A 230 1.61 15.35 22.45
CA ARG A 230 2.70 14.46 22.86
C ARG A 230 2.39 13.82 24.23
N SER A 231 1.13 13.42 24.45
CA SER A 231 0.71 12.76 25.69
C SER A 231 0.83 11.24 25.55
N ALA A 232 1.73 10.65 26.32
CA ALA A 232 1.92 9.20 26.40
C ALA A 232 0.95 8.59 27.43
N GLN A 233 0.10 7.66 26.98
CA GLN A 233 -0.87 6.93 27.80
C GLN A 233 -0.47 5.47 27.95
N LEU A 234 -0.91 4.86 29.05
CA LEU A 234 -0.64 3.46 29.37
C LEU A 234 -1.64 2.54 28.69
N GLN A 235 -1.12 1.44 28.14
CA GLN A 235 -1.91 0.45 27.45
C GLN A 235 -1.29 -0.93 27.56
N TYR A 236 -2.15 -1.93 27.55
CA TYR A 236 -1.76 -3.32 27.38
C TYR A 236 -1.85 -3.71 25.91
N ARG A 237 -0.77 -4.28 25.36
CA ARG A 237 -0.73 -4.89 24.03
C ARG A 237 -0.36 -6.37 24.15
N PRO A 238 -0.89 -7.27 23.30
CA PRO A 238 -0.38 -8.63 23.23
C PRO A 238 1.11 -8.63 22.89
N ASN A 239 1.91 -9.34 23.68
CA ASN A 239 3.32 -9.63 23.44
C ASN A 239 3.50 -11.16 23.37
N PRO A 240 3.00 -11.78 22.30
CA PRO A 240 2.92 -13.23 22.22
C PRO A 240 4.30 -13.84 21.97
N ASP A 241 4.59 -14.96 22.63
CA ASP A 241 5.79 -15.79 22.44
C ASP A 241 5.67 -16.78 21.26
N GLY A 242 4.62 -16.63 20.46
CA GLY A 242 4.30 -17.44 19.30
C GLY A 242 3.08 -16.91 18.54
N ASN A 243 2.63 -17.65 17.55
CA ASN A 243 1.41 -17.32 16.80
C ASN A 243 0.39 -18.45 16.99
N TYR A 244 -0.49 -18.30 17.98
CA TYR A 244 -1.33 -19.38 18.46
C TYR A 244 -2.71 -19.43 17.81
N VAL A 245 -3.11 -20.62 17.41
CA VAL A 245 -4.48 -20.95 16.95
C VAL A 245 -4.96 -22.24 17.62
N VAL A 246 -6.28 -22.46 17.65
CA VAL A 246 -6.85 -23.72 18.15
C VAL A 246 -7.46 -24.48 16.98
N ASP A 247 -6.93 -25.67 16.68
CA ASP A 247 -7.49 -26.57 15.68
C ASP A 247 -8.97 -26.82 15.97
N ALA A 248 -9.83 -26.52 15.00
CA ALA A 248 -11.27 -26.57 15.21
C ALA A 248 -11.81 -27.98 15.39
N ALA A 249 -11.17 -29.00 14.81
CA ALA A 249 -11.62 -30.39 14.91
C ALA A 249 -11.17 -31.04 16.23
N THR A 250 -9.95 -30.72 16.68
CA THR A 250 -9.32 -31.42 17.82
C THR A 250 -9.28 -30.59 19.10
N GLY A 251 -9.44 -29.27 19.02
CA GLY A 251 -9.22 -28.34 20.13
C GLY A 251 -7.76 -28.18 20.54
N LYS A 252 -6.82 -28.74 19.75
CA LYS A 252 -5.40 -28.67 20.05
C LYS A 252 -4.86 -27.27 19.72
N LEU A 253 -4.09 -26.72 20.65
CA LEU A 253 -3.32 -25.50 20.42
C LEU A 253 -2.17 -25.76 19.43
N VAL A 254 -2.07 -24.92 18.40
CA VAL A 254 -1.01 -24.94 17.40
C VAL A 254 -0.29 -23.60 17.42
N ASP A 255 1.04 -23.63 17.40
CA ASP A 255 1.89 -22.43 17.30
C ASP A 255 2.43 -22.34 15.87
N LEU A 256 1.80 -21.49 15.04
CA LEU A 256 2.15 -21.31 13.65
C LEU A 256 3.60 -20.82 13.47
N SER A 257 4.16 -20.11 14.46
CA SER A 257 5.53 -19.59 14.40
C SER A 257 6.61 -20.67 14.48
N LYS A 258 6.25 -21.88 14.91
CA LYS A 258 7.16 -23.03 15.08
C LYS A 258 7.02 -24.08 13.96
N LEU A 259 6.18 -23.81 12.97
CA LEU A 259 5.97 -24.70 11.83
C LEU A 259 7.02 -24.42 10.75
N ASP A 260 7.47 -25.49 10.07
CA ASP A 260 8.46 -25.41 9.00
C ASP A 260 7.78 -25.20 7.65
N TYR A 261 7.86 -23.98 7.11
CA TYR A 261 7.31 -23.61 5.80
C TYR A 261 8.32 -23.70 4.65
N THR A 262 9.55 -24.18 4.91
CA THR A 262 10.65 -24.15 3.93
C THR A 262 10.40 -24.98 2.67
N SER A 263 9.51 -25.97 2.73
CA SER A 263 9.09 -26.76 1.57
C SER A 263 8.08 -26.04 0.66
N ASP A 264 7.43 -24.98 1.15
CA ASP A 264 6.32 -24.30 0.47
C ASP A 264 6.72 -22.91 -0.09
N SER A 265 7.89 -22.38 0.31
CA SER A 265 8.43 -21.12 -0.23
C SER A 265 9.16 -21.34 -1.55
N GLY A 266 8.44 -21.27 -2.66
CA GLY A 266 9.07 -21.03 -3.96
C GLY A 266 9.88 -19.73 -3.87
N SER A 267 11.20 -19.82 -3.97
CA SER A 267 12.11 -18.68 -3.87
C SER A 267 11.85 -17.69 -5.01
N TYR A 268 11.11 -16.62 -4.72
CA TYR A 268 10.97 -15.48 -5.63
C TYR A 268 12.14 -14.52 -5.42
N SER A 269 13.28 -14.81 -6.05
CA SER A 269 14.34 -13.82 -6.27
C SER A 269 14.31 -13.39 -7.75
N GLY A 270 13.32 -12.60 -8.12
CA GLY A 270 13.34 -11.84 -9.36
C GLY A 270 14.35 -10.70 -9.26
N SER A 271 15.65 -10.99 -9.24
CA SER A 271 16.66 -9.96 -9.45
C SER A 271 16.58 -9.51 -10.90
N SER A 272 15.94 -8.37 -11.14
CA SER A 272 16.05 -7.65 -12.40
C SER A 272 17.50 -7.22 -12.57
N LYS A 273 18.21 -7.92 -13.45
CA LYS A 273 19.54 -7.54 -13.89
C LYS A 273 19.38 -6.32 -14.81
N ALA A 274 19.42 -5.13 -14.23
CA ALA A 274 19.46 -3.90 -15.00
C ALA A 274 20.79 -3.85 -15.78
N THR A 275 20.70 -3.97 -17.10
CA THR A 275 21.78 -3.60 -18.00
C THR A 275 21.86 -2.08 -18.04
N ALA A 276 22.99 -1.54 -17.60
CA ALA A 276 23.30 -0.13 -17.71
C ALA A 276 23.61 0.20 -19.17
N ASP A 277 22.67 0.83 -19.86
CA ASP A 277 22.97 1.56 -21.08
C ASP A 277 23.28 3.02 -20.74
N ALA A 278 24.41 3.47 -21.28
CA ALA A 278 24.92 4.82 -21.17
C ALA A 278 24.08 5.77 -22.04
N ALA A 279 23.63 6.87 -21.44
CA ALA A 279 23.11 8.04 -22.15
C ALA A 279 24.05 9.24 -21.94
N PRO A 280 24.12 10.18 -22.90
CA PRO A 280 25.31 10.95 -23.20
C PRO A 280 25.54 12.14 -22.27
N ALA A 281 26.81 12.52 -22.16
CA ALA A 281 27.26 13.73 -21.50
C ALA A 281 26.69 14.98 -22.19
N ALA A 282 25.88 15.75 -21.47
CA ALA A 282 25.50 17.11 -21.83
C ALA A 282 26.41 18.10 -21.09
N SER A 283 27.06 18.95 -21.87
CA SER A 283 27.92 20.04 -21.43
C SER A 283 27.14 21.11 -20.66
N ALA A 284 27.73 21.56 -19.55
CA ALA A 284 27.23 22.63 -18.70
C ALA A 284 27.03 23.96 -19.43
N THR A 285 25.96 24.68 -19.09
CA THR A 285 26.00 26.15 -18.90
C THR A 285 24.75 26.69 -18.18
N ALA A 286 25.01 27.56 -17.20
CA ALA A 286 24.13 28.51 -16.50
C ALA A 286 23.20 28.01 -15.37
N ILE A 287 23.48 28.50 -14.16
CA ILE A 287 22.74 28.33 -12.91
C ILE A 287 21.48 29.22 -12.93
N SER A 288 20.32 28.63 -12.66
CA SER A 288 19.01 29.24 -12.51
C SER A 288 18.80 29.85 -11.10
N PRO A 289 17.84 30.76 -10.91
CA PRO A 289 17.53 31.35 -9.60
C PRO A 289 17.13 30.31 -8.53
N VAL A 290 16.63 29.14 -8.94
CA VAL A 290 16.27 28.02 -8.05
C VAL A 290 17.51 27.28 -7.57
N GLU A 291 18.57 27.21 -8.39
CA GLU A 291 19.85 26.60 -8.01
C GLU A 291 20.65 27.50 -7.04
N GLN A 292 20.44 28.83 -7.08
CA GLN A 292 20.98 29.74 -6.06
C GLN A 292 20.33 29.51 -4.67
N ALA A 293 19.01 29.26 -4.64
CA ALA A 293 18.28 28.95 -3.40
C ALA A 293 18.68 27.59 -2.78
N SER A 294 19.26 26.68 -3.57
CA SER A 294 19.83 25.42 -3.08
C SER A 294 21.22 25.61 -2.45
N ILE A 295 21.98 26.63 -2.87
CA ILE A 295 23.30 26.96 -2.32
C ILE A 295 23.17 27.65 -0.96
N ASP A 296 22.21 28.58 -0.81
CA ASP A 296 21.96 29.28 0.46
C ASP A 296 21.57 28.30 1.58
N LYS A 297 20.89 27.19 1.24
CA LYS A 297 20.51 26.13 2.19
C LYS A 297 21.68 25.31 2.71
N LEU A 298 22.85 25.37 2.07
CA LEU A 298 24.08 24.67 2.47
C LEU A 298 25.02 25.56 3.30
N GLU A 299 24.60 26.78 3.66
CA GLU A 299 25.40 27.67 4.50
C GLU A 299 25.70 27.04 5.88
N GLY A 300 26.97 27.00 6.25
CA GLY A 300 27.45 26.44 7.52
C GLY A 300 27.65 24.92 7.53
N VAL A 301 27.48 24.24 6.40
CA VAL A 301 27.80 22.82 6.25
C VAL A 301 29.32 22.60 6.31
N LEU A 302 29.75 21.55 7.01
CA LEU A 302 31.14 21.14 7.09
C LEU A 302 31.64 20.62 5.73
N PRO A 303 32.93 20.83 5.39
CA PRO A 303 33.51 20.28 4.17
C PRO A 303 33.44 18.75 4.13
N GLN A 304 33.30 18.18 2.93
CA GLN A 304 33.29 16.72 2.71
C GLN A 304 34.44 16.01 3.43
N SER A 305 35.65 16.57 3.40
CA SER A 305 36.82 15.98 4.04
C SER A 305 36.71 15.92 5.57
N GLU A 306 36.06 16.91 6.18
CA GLU A 306 35.82 16.92 7.63
C GLU A 306 34.71 15.94 7.99
N LEU A 307 33.62 15.89 7.22
CA LEU A 307 32.54 14.92 7.42
C LEU A 307 33.04 13.47 7.24
N GLU A 308 33.88 13.21 6.23
CA GLU A 308 34.50 11.90 6.05
C GLU A 308 35.40 11.53 7.22
N LYS A 309 36.22 12.48 7.71
CA LYS A 309 37.07 12.28 8.88
C LYS A 309 36.25 11.97 10.13
N ILE A 310 35.12 12.67 10.33
CA ILE A 310 34.20 12.41 11.45
C ILE A 310 33.61 11.01 11.32
N VAL A 311 33.07 10.64 10.16
CA VAL A 311 32.47 9.32 9.94
C VAL A 311 33.50 8.20 10.12
N ARG A 312 34.74 8.37 9.66
CA ARG A 312 35.83 7.40 9.86
C ARG A 312 36.34 7.33 11.30
N SER A 313 35.98 8.29 12.16
CA SER A 313 36.38 8.28 13.58
C SER A 313 35.60 7.27 14.44
N TYR A 314 34.55 6.67 13.88
CA TYR A 314 33.76 5.59 14.49
C TYR A 314 34.36 4.23 14.13
N PRO A 315 35.21 3.63 14.98
CA PRO A 315 35.83 2.33 14.70
C PRO A 315 34.81 1.22 14.54
N GLU A 316 33.64 1.33 15.18
CA GLU A 316 32.55 0.36 15.11
C GLU A 316 31.97 0.24 13.69
N LEU A 317 32.18 1.21 12.79
CA LEU A 317 31.72 1.14 11.40
C LEU A 317 32.63 0.29 10.49
N GLY A 318 33.86 -0.02 10.93
CA GLY A 318 34.79 -0.82 10.13
C GLY A 318 35.25 -0.18 8.83
N LEU A 319 35.23 1.16 8.73
CA LEU A 319 35.62 1.93 7.54
C LEU A 319 37.14 1.98 7.36
N THR A 320 37.74 0.83 7.07
CA THR A 320 39.17 0.70 6.75
C THR A 320 39.57 1.51 5.51
N ASP A 321 40.88 1.64 5.25
CA ASP A 321 41.43 2.35 4.08
C ASP A 321 40.95 1.79 2.73
N ASN A 322 40.43 0.55 2.73
CA ASN A 322 39.87 -0.12 1.56
C ASN A 322 38.48 0.44 1.17
N PHE A 323 37.74 1.02 2.12
CA PHE A 323 36.48 1.69 1.82
C PHE A 323 36.73 3.04 1.17
N LYS A 324 36.16 3.26 -0.01
CA LYS A 324 36.21 4.54 -0.72
C LYS A 324 34.86 5.23 -0.66
N LEU A 325 34.86 6.54 -0.41
CA LEU A 325 33.66 7.36 -0.54
C LEU A 325 33.26 7.41 -2.02
N GLN A 326 32.12 6.81 -2.34
CA GLN A 326 31.61 6.68 -3.71
C GLN A 326 30.66 7.82 -4.06
N THR A 327 29.74 8.15 -3.15
CA THR A 327 28.74 9.21 -3.33
C THR A 327 28.56 10.00 -2.04
N MET A 328 28.21 11.27 -2.20
CA MET A 328 27.76 12.14 -1.12
C MET A 328 26.62 13.02 -1.64
N GLY A 329 25.51 13.05 -0.90
CA GLY A 329 24.35 13.89 -1.22
C GLY A 329 23.88 14.66 0.01
N TYR A 330 23.26 15.83 -0.21
CA TYR A 330 22.68 16.64 0.87
C TYR A 330 21.16 16.64 0.79
N TYR A 331 20.52 16.59 1.94
CA TYR A 331 19.07 16.63 2.06
C TYR A 331 18.67 17.67 3.11
N THR A 332 17.56 18.35 2.89
CA THR A 332 16.98 19.27 3.87
C THR A 332 15.61 18.79 4.29
N TYR A 333 15.30 18.87 5.57
CA TYR A 333 13.96 18.65 6.09
C TYR A 333 13.65 19.69 7.17
N GLN A 334 12.36 19.95 7.43
CA GLN A 334 11.93 20.74 8.58
C GLN A 334 11.39 19.82 9.66
N ASP A 335 11.74 20.10 10.91
CA ASP A 335 11.11 19.43 12.05
C ASP A 335 9.77 20.09 12.43
N ASP A 336 9.09 19.51 13.43
CA ASP A 336 7.81 20.01 13.95
C ASP A 336 7.89 21.46 14.47
N LYS A 337 9.09 21.93 14.82
CA LYS A 337 9.37 23.32 15.28
C LYS A 337 9.71 24.24 14.11
N LYS A 338 9.57 23.76 12.86
CA LYS A 338 9.89 24.44 11.60
C LYS A 338 11.37 24.84 11.49
N VAL A 339 12.25 24.13 12.19
CA VAL A 339 13.70 24.31 12.06
C VAL A 339 14.16 23.51 10.85
N THR A 340 14.83 24.16 9.91
CA THR A 340 15.42 23.50 8.74
C THR A 340 16.73 22.81 9.14
N HIS A 341 16.75 21.49 9.01
CA HIS A 341 17.93 20.65 9.18
C HIS A 341 18.56 20.35 7.83
N VAL A 342 19.90 20.24 7.80
CA VAL A 342 20.67 19.86 6.61
C VAL A 342 21.44 18.60 6.95
N THR A 343 21.22 17.52 6.21
CA THR A 343 21.91 16.25 6.41
C THR A 343 22.78 15.91 5.21
N ALA A 344 23.88 15.21 5.47
CA ALA A 344 24.75 14.66 4.44
C ALA A 344 24.66 13.13 4.48
N ASN A 345 24.34 12.53 3.34
CA ASN A 345 24.31 11.09 3.15
C ASN A 345 25.58 10.67 2.39
N MET A 346 26.39 9.80 2.97
CA MET A 346 27.71 9.41 2.47
C MET A 346 27.78 7.90 2.27
N GLN A 347 28.06 7.45 1.04
CA GLN A 347 28.19 6.02 0.73
C GLN A 347 29.67 5.63 0.61
N PHE A 348 30.13 4.77 1.50
CA PHE A 348 31.44 4.15 1.48
C PHE A 348 31.33 2.74 0.90
N THR A 349 32.15 2.41 -0.08
CA THR A 349 32.14 1.10 -0.76
C THR A 349 33.52 0.45 -0.73
N TYR A 350 33.56 -0.84 -0.44
CA TYR A 350 34.73 -1.70 -0.58
C TYR A 350 34.37 -2.92 -1.43
N ALA A 351 35.06 -3.10 -2.56
CA ALA A 351 34.86 -4.24 -3.46
C ALA A 351 36.09 -5.18 -3.39
N PRO A 352 36.11 -6.16 -2.47
CA PRO A 352 37.15 -7.19 -2.43
C PRO A 352 37.13 -8.06 -3.69
N LYS A 353 38.29 -8.60 -4.07
CA LYS A 353 38.45 -9.42 -5.28
C LYS A 353 37.63 -10.71 -5.25
N ASP A 354 37.59 -11.37 -4.10
CA ASP A 354 37.04 -12.72 -3.92
C ASP A 354 35.87 -12.76 -2.92
N ALA A 355 35.19 -11.63 -2.72
CA ALA A 355 34.03 -11.53 -1.83
C ALA A 355 33.01 -10.51 -2.36
N SER A 356 31.82 -10.49 -1.75
CA SER A 356 30.78 -9.53 -2.11
C SER A 356 31.20 -8.09 -1.81
N VAL A 357 30.70 -7.17 -2.64
CA VAL A 357 30.86 -5.73 -2.39
C VAL A 357 30.25 -5.37 -1.05
N GLN A 358 30.98 -4.62 -0.24
CA GLN A 358 30.53 -4.09 1.04
C GLN A 358 30.24 -2.61 0.90
N TYR A 359 29.16 -2.14 1.50
CA TYR A 359 28.86 -0.72 1.58
C TYR A 359 28.39 -0.30 2.97
N ARG A 360 28.63 0.98 3.29
CA ARG A 360 28.07 1.70 4.44
C ARG A 360 27.58 3.04 3.96
N ILE A 361 26.28 3.26 4.08
CA ILE A 361 25.62 4.54 3.89
C ILE A 361 25.47 5.16 5.28
N VAL A 362 26.13 6.28 5.50
CA VAL A 362 26.11 7.00 6.77
C VAL A 362 25.47 8.36 6.54
N THR A 363 24.44 8.67 7.33
CA THR A 363 23.82 10.00 7.33
C THR A 363 24.28 10.76 8.55
N VAL A 364 24.72 12.00 8.36
CA VAL A 364 25.17 12.90 9.42
C VAL A 364 24.44 14.24 9.32
N ASP A 365 24.33 14.95 10.44
CA ASP A 365 24.05 16.38 10.43
C ASP A 365 25.20 17.08 9.69
N ALA A 366 24.88 17.78 8.62
CA ALA A 366 25.89 18.33 7.73
C ALA A 366 26.66 19.51 8.36
N LYS A 367 26.09 20.18 9.37
CA LYS A 367 26.71 21.34 10.05
C LYS A 367 27.46 20.94 11.32
N ALA A 368 26.90 20.01 12.08
CA ALA A 368 27.46 19.54 13.35
C ALA A 368 28.33 18.29 13.20
N GLY A 369 28.18 17.54 12.11
CA GLY A 369 28.83 16.24 11.90
C GLY A 369 28.30 15.11 12.80
N LYS A 370 27.20 15.32 13.52
CA LYS A 370 26.57 14.30 14.37
C LYS A 370 26.04 13.16 13.50
N LEU A 371 26.41 11.92 13.81
CA LEU A 371 25.89 10.74 13.12
C LEU A 371 24.41 10.52 13.43
N LEU A 372 23.58 10.40 12.40
CA LEU A 372 22.12 10.29 12.49
C LEU A 372 21.61 8.88 12.13
N SER A 373 22.17 8.26 11.09
CA SER A 373 21.81 6.90 10.70
C SER A 373 22.94 6.17 9.99
N VAL A 374 22.89 4.83 10.03
CA VAL A 374 23.78 3.94 9.28
C VAL A 374 22.94 2.87 8.61
N ASN A 375 23.23 2.59 7.34
CA ASN A 375 22.69 1.45 6.62
C ASN A 375 23.81 0.78 5.81
N GLY A 376 23.99 -0.52 5.98
CA GLY A 376 25.01 -1.31 5.30
C GLY A 376 24.48 -2.68 4.94
N ASN A 377 25.12 -3.31 3.96
CA ASN A 377 24.75 -4.67 3.59
C ASN A 377 25.19 -5.70 4.63
N VAL A 378 24.38 -6.74 4.73
CA VAL A 378 24.60 -7.97 5.48
C VAL A 378 24.72 -9.14 4.51
N ILE A 379 25.25 -10.27 4.99
CA ILE A 379 25.24 -11.52 4.23
C ILE A 379 23.86 -12.15 4.39
N TYR A 380 23.23 -12.51 3.28
CA TYR A 380 21.99 -13.27 3.24
C TYR A 380 22.27 -14.74 2.92
N TYR A 381 21.61 -15.66 3.63
CA TYR A 381 21.77 -17.10 3.44
C TYR A 381 20.64 -17.63 2.57
N ALA A 382 20.98 -18.08 1.35
CA ALA A 382 20.02 -18.41 0.29
C ALA A 382 19.09 -19.59 0.63
N ASP A 383 19.48 -20.47 1.56
CA ASP A 383 18.70 -21.59 2.07
C ASP A 383 18.02 -21.29 3.42
N GLY A 384 18.09 -20.03 3.88
CA GLY A 384 17.58 -19.61 5.18
C GLY A 384 18.31 -20.24 6.36
N LYS A 385 19.52 -20.79 6.17
CA LYS A 385 20.31 -21.42 7.24
C LYS A 385 21.60 -20.65 7.48
N ALA A 386 21.58 -19.83 8.52
CA ALA A 386 22.78 -19.24 9.08
C ALA A 386 23.83 -20.31 9.47
N PRO A 387 25.13 -19.97 9.44
CA PRO A 387 26.17 -20.89 9.88
C PRO A 387 25.96 -21.29 11.34
N ALA A 388 26.41 -22.50 11.68
CA ALA A 388 26.29 -23.05 13.04
C ALA A 388 26.99 -22.17 14.12
N SER A 389 27.94 -21.32 13.71
CA SER A 389 28.60 -20.36 14.57
C SER A 389 29.05 -19.12 13.80
N PHE A 390 29.02 -17.97 14.48
CA PHE A 390 29.58 -16.70 14.02
C PHE A 390 30.87 -16.37 14.78
N ASN A 391 31.69 -15.48 14.22
CA ASN A 391 32.93 -15.04 14.87
C ASN A 391 32.68 -14.25 16.17
N TYR A 392 31.51 -13.62 16.31
CA TYR A 392 31.12 -12.85 17.49
C TYR A 392 29.86 -13.41 18.16
N THR A 393 29.93 -13.53 19.48
CA THR A 393 28.81 -13.96 20.34
C THR A 393 27.77 -12.86 20.52
N ALA A 394 26.57 -13.22 20.97
CA ALA A 394 25.49 -12.26 21.16
C ALA A 394 25.87 -11.17 22.19
N ALA A 395 26.61 -11.55 23.23
CA ALA A 395 27.11 -10.61 24.23
C ALA A 395 28.15 -9.64 23.65
N GLN A 396 29.04 -10.10 22.76
CA GLN A 396 30.02 -9.23 22.10
C GLN A 396 29.35 -8.24 21.15
N THR A 397 28.40 -8.71 20.33
CA THR A 397 27.67 -7.83 19.40
C THR A 397 26.76 -6.84 20.14
N GLU A 398 26.15 -7.25 21.26
CA GLU A 398 25.41 -6.32 22.14
C GLU A 398 26.35 -5.26 22.73
N SER A 399 27.53 -5.66 23.20
CA SER A 399 28.52 -4.73 23.74
C SER A 399 28.96 -3.71 22.70
N THR A 400 29.17 -4.13 21.44
CA THR A 400 29.45 -3.19 20.33
C THR A 400 28.28 -2.25 20.11
N ALA A 401 27.06 -2.77 20.04
CA ALA A 401 25.85 -1.97 19.85
C ALA A 401 25.68 -0.91 20.94
N ARG A 402 25.85 -1.30 22.20
CA ARG A 402 25.74 -0.41 23.37
C ARG A 402 26.84 0.65 23.39
N SER A 403 28.08 0.27 23.07
CA SER A 403 29.21 1.21 22.97
C SER A 403 28.96 2.25 21.87
N PHE A 404 28.53 1.80 20.69
CA PHE A 404 28.24 2.67 19.56
C PHE A 404 27.08 3.64 19.86
N ALA A 405 25.97 3.13 20.40
CA ALA A 405 24.84 3.96 20.83
C ALA A 405 25.26 4.99 21.88
N GLY A 406 26.03 4.58 22.90
CA GLY A 406 26.49 5.47 23.97
C GLY A 406 27.46 6.54 23.50
N ARG A 407 28.11 6.36 22.36
CA ARG A 407 28.97 7.37 21.74
C ARG A 407 28.20 8.46 21.00
N ILE A 408 27.01 8.14 20.50
CA ILE A 408 26.19 9.06 19.69
C ILE A 408 25.10 9.71 20.55
N LEU A 409 24.48 8.94 21.44
CA LEU A 409 23.31 9.30 22.24
C LEU A 409 23.53 8.87 23.71
N PRO A 410 24.55 9.42 24.40
CA PRO A 410 24.93 8.98 25.75
C PRO A 410 23.85 9.23 26.80
N ASP A 411 23.06 10.30 26.66
CA ASP A 411 22.05 10.67 27.65
C ASP A 411 20.75 9.91 27.41
N GLU A 412 20.32 9.81 26.15
CA GLU A 412 19.15 9.03 25.75
C GLU A 412 19.33 7.54 26.09
N LEU A 413 20.53 6.98 25.87
CA LEU A 413 20.80 5.57 26.20
C LEU A 413 20.63 5.28 27.70
N LYS A 414 20.90 6.25 28.61
CA LYS A 414 20.71 6.05 30.05
C LYS A 414 19.24 5.89 30.44
N GLU A 415 18.33 6.43 29.65
CA GLU A 415 16.88 6.33 29.85
C GLU A 415 16.29 5.04 29.28
N THR A 416 17.11 4.17 28.70
CA THR A 416 16.65 3.01 27.95
C THR A 416 16.91 1.67 28.63
N VAL A 417 16.10 0.68 28.27
CA VAL A 417 16.35 -0.75 28.53
C VAL A 417 16.43 -1.49 27.20
N LEU A 418 17.23 -2.56 27.15
CA LEU A 418 17.26 -3.43 25.97
C LEU A 418 15.91 -4.17 25.86
N SER A 419 15.20 -3.96 24.76
CA SER A 419 14.00 -4.72 24.42
C SER A 419 14.39 -6.19 24.18
N GLY A 420 13.48 -7.13 24.46
CA GLY A 420 13.77 -8.58 24.58
C GLY A 420 14.66 -9.19 23.49
N THR A 421 15.27 -10.33 23.78
CA THR A 421 16.26 -10.99 22.92
C THR A 421 15.79 -11.08 21.47
N THR A 422 16.43 -10.36 20.55
CA THR A 422 16.31 -10.66 19.13
C THR A 422 16.99 -11.99 18.91
N ALA A 423 16.19 -13.05 18.76
CA ALA A 423 16.68 -14.28 18.18
C ALA A 423 17.44 -13.92 16.90
N GLN A 424 18.61 -14.54 16.72
CA GLN A 424 19.41 -14.29 15.54
C GLN A 424 18.55 -14.59 14.30
N PRO A 425 18.48 -13.70 13.31
CA PRO A 425 17.82 -14.03 12.06
C PRO A 425 18.54 -15.21 11.42
N ASP A 426 17.81 -16.28 11.08
CA ASP A 426 18.41 -17.44 10.39
C ASP A 426 18.79 -17.12 8.93
N TRP A 427 18.28 -16.00 8.42
CA TRP A 427 18.42 -15.58 7.02
C TRP A 427 19.47 -14.50 6.78
N ASN A 428 20.07 -13.90 7.82
CA ASN A 428 21.14 -12.91 7.65
C ASN A 428 22.23 -12.93 8.73
N SER A 429 23.33 -12.22 8.49
CA SER A 429 24.49 -12.18 9.38
C SER A 429 24.43 -11.17 10.54
N ALA A 430 23.39 -10.34 10.66
CA ALA A 430 23.32 -9.26 11.64
C ALA A 430 22.40 -9.55 12.84
N ARG A 431 22.80 -9.03 14.00
CA ARG A 431 21.98 -9.00 15.22
C ARG A 431 21.56 -7.56 15.50
N TYR A 432 20.27 -7.36 15.75
CA TYR A 432 19.68 -6.03 15.94
C TYR A 432 19.33 -5.82 17.41
N TYR A 433 19.79 -4.73 18.00
CA TYR A 433 19.56 -4.41 19.40
C TYR A 433 18.74 -3.13 19.49
N THR A 434 17.56 -3.21 20.09
CA THR A 434 16.68 -2.05 20.28
C THR A 434 16.65 -1.67 21.75
N PHE A 435 17.21 -0.51 22.07
CA PHE A 435 17.17 0.11 23.38
C PHE A 435 15.95 1.04 23.44
N GLN A 436 14.94 0.71 24.24
CA GLN A 436 13.68 1.45 24.34
C GLN A 436 13.68 2.34 25.57
N ARG A 437 13.24 3.59 25.42
CA ARG A 437 13.08 4.53 26.53
C ARG A 437 12.13 3.95 27.57
N THR A 438 12.36 4.24 28.84
CA THR A 438 11.47 3.86 29.94
C THR A 438 11.03 5.06 30.76
N HIS A 439 9.82 4.99 31.29
CA HIS A 439 9.30 5.93 32.28
C HIS A 439 8.61 5.13 33.37
N GLU A 440 8.90 5.40 34.65
CA GLU A 440 8.44 4.57 35.79
C GLU A 440 8.76 3.06 35.64
N GLY A 441 9.83 2.72 34.92
CA GLY A 441 10.19 1.33 34.62
C GLY A 441 9.35 0.66 33.53
N ILE A 442 8.40 1.38 32.92
CA ILE A 442 7.55 0.92 31.83
C ILE A 442 8.12 1.40 30.49
N ALA A 443 8.17 0.52 29.49
CA ALA A 443 8.72 0.85 28.18
C ALA A 443 7.84 1.85 27.41
N PHE A 444 8.49 2.77 26.70
CA PHE A 444 7.91 3.66 25.71
C PHE A 444 8.51 3.35 24.33
N PRO A 445 7.96 2.37 23.59
CA PRO A 445 8.57 1.83 22.37
C PRO A 445 8.77 2.82 21.24
N GLU A 446 8.04 3.93 21.24
CA GLU A 446 8.16 4.99 20.22
C GLU A 446 9.42 5.84 20.38
N ASN A 447 10.10 5.76 21.52
CA ASN A 447 11.46 6.27 21.69
C ASN A 447 12.43 5.11 21.81
N TYR A 448 13.33 5.00 20.84
CA TYR A 448 14.25 3.89 20.78
C TYR A 448 15.56 4.27 20.09
N ILE A 449 16.60 3.49 20.39
CA ILE A 449 17.87 3.45 19.67
C ILE A 449 18.02 2.02 19.15
N SER A 450 18.13 1.83 17.84
CA SER A 450 18.31 0.53 17.20
C SER A 450 19.69 0.44 16.57
N VAL A 451 20.43 -0.63 16.88
CA VAL A 451 21.77 -0.88 16.34
C VAL A 451 21.86 -2.31 15.82
N GLY A 452 22.16 -2.47 14.54
CA GLY A 452 22.47 -3.75 13.91
C GLY A 452 23.98 -3.96 13.83
N VAL A 453 24.46 -5.10 14.32
CA VAL A 453 25.88 -5.49 14.28
C VAL A 453 26.02 -6.80 13.52
N ASP A 454 26.88 -6.82 12.50
CA ASP A 454 27.21 -8.03 11.76
C ASP A 454 27.99 -9.00 12.66
N ALA A 455 27.46 -10.19 12.88
CA ALA A 455 28.02 -11.17 13.81
C ALA A 455 29.30 -11.85 13.28
N ASN A 456 29.64 -11.72 12.00
CA ASN A 456 30.89 -12.25 11.44
C ASN A 456 32.05 -11.26 11.59
N THR A 457 31.78 -9.97 11.51
CA THR A 457 32.79 -8.91 11.48
C THR A 457 32.85 -8.09 12.77
N GLY A 458 31.75 -8.06 13.52
CA GLY A 458 31.60 -7.24 14.72
C GLY A 458 31.32 -5.76 14.43
N TYR A 459 31.14 -5.38 13.16
CA TYR A 459 30.90 -3.99 12.76
C TYR A 459 29.41 -3.64 12.73
N VAL A 460 29.11 -2.38 13.03
CA VAL A 460 27.78 -1.80 12.90
C VAL A 460 27.41 -1.70 11.42
N VAL A 461 26.26 -2.26 11.08
CA VAL A 461 25.64 -2.28 9.75
C VAL A 461 24.32 -1.53 9.71
N SER A 462 23.72 -1.29 10.87
CA SER A 462 22.47 -0.52 10.97
C SER A 462 22.52 0.35 12.21
N PHE A 463 22.09 1.59 12.08
CA PHE A 463 21.83 2.48 13.21
C PHE A 463 20.68 3.39 12.85
N SER A 464 19.68 3.43 13.72
CA SER A 464 18.59 4.40 13.65
C SER A 464 18.10 4.69 15.06
N TYR A 465 17.46 5.83 15.24
CA TYR A 465 16.81 6.17 16.50
C TYR A 465 15.59 7.04 16.24
N THR A 466 14.67 7.03 17.17
CA THR A 466 13.57 7.99 17.27
C THR A 466 13.54 8.49 18.70
N TRP A 467 13.55 9.81 18.87
CA TRP A 467 13.52 10.44 20.19
C TRP A 467 12.68 11.71 20.14
N TYR A 468 11.77 11.88 21.10
CA TYR A 468 10.95 13.08 21.22
C TYR A 468 11.48 13.90 22.40
N ASP A 469 12.05 15.08 22.12
CA ASP A 469 12.62 15.97 23.14
C ASP A 469 11.51 16.69 23.93
N ASP A 470 11.64 16.69 25.27
CA ASP A 470 10.98 17.45 26.36
C ASP A 470 9.46 17.67 26.40
N ASP A 471 8.73 17.44 25.31
CA ASP A 471 7.30 17.73 25.22
C ASP A 471 6.42 16.51 25.52
N VAL A 472 7.02 15.34 25.80
CA VAL A 472 6.27 14.12 26.10
C VAL A 472 5.83 14.12 27.56
N THR A 473 4.53 14.24 27.80
CA THR A 473 3.94 14.08 29.13
C THR A 473 3.48 12.64 29.32
N PHE A 474 3.92 12.00 30.39
CA PHE A 474 3.57 10.62 30.72
C PHE A 474 2.43 10.57 31.74
N ALA A 475 1.41 9.76 31.46
CA ALA A 475 0.38 9.45 32.43
C ALA A 475 0.95 8.62 33.60
N SER A 476 0.45 8.86 34.82
CA SER A 476 0.79 8.06 36.00
C SER A 476 0.35 6.61 35.83
N SER A 477 1.20 5.68 36.28
CA SER A 477 0.89 4.25 36.37
C SER A 477 0.00 3.87 37.55
N GLU A 478 -0.39 4.82 38.39
CA GLU A 478 -1.30 4.57 39.50
C GLU A 478 -2.70 4.16 39.00
N GLY A 479 -3.20 3.03 39.51
CA GLY A 479 -4.54 2.53 39.17
C GLY A 479 -4.60 1.70 37.89
N VAL A 480 -3.47 1.32 37.28
CA VAL A 480 -3.48 0.37 36.15
C VAL A 480 -4.15 -0.96 36.53
N ILE A 481 -4.98 -1.48 35.64
CA ILE A 481 -5.58 -2.81 35.78
C ILE A 481 -4.52 -3.90 35.67
N SER A 482 -4.80 -5.10 36.17
CA SER A 482 -3.85 -6.22 36.03
C SER A 482 -3.74 -6.71 34.59
N ALA A 483 -2.60 -7.31 34.24
CA ALA A 483 -2.40 -7.96 32.94
C ALA A 483 -3.44 -9.06 32.66
N ASP A 484 -3.86 -9.82 33.68
CA ASP A 484 -4.90 -10.84 33.56
C ASP A 484 -6.28 -10.23 33.25
N THR A 485 -6.61 -9.10 33.89
CA THR A 485 -7.83 -8.35 33.59
C THR A 485 -7.79 -7.79 32.16
N ALA A 486 -6.64 -7.29 31.72
CA ALA A 486 -6.45 -6.83 30.35
C ALA A 486 -6.56 -7.98 29.33
N ALA A 487 -5.98 -9.15 29.63
CA ALA A 487 -6.08 -10.34 28.77
C ALA A 487 -7.53 -10.81 28.63
N ALA A 488 -8.30 -10.82 29.73
CA ALA A 488 -9.72 -11.14 29.71
C ALA A 488 -10.52 -10.16 28.84
N LYS A 489 -10.36 -8.85 29.06
CA LYS A 489 -11.02 -7.81 28.27
C LYS A 489 -10.61 -7.84 26.80
N PHE A 490 -9.33 -8.09 26.50
CA PHE A 490 -8.84 -8.22 25.13
C PHE A 490 -9.45 -9.45 24.44
N SER A 491 -9.43 -10.60 25.10
CA SER A 491 -10.03 -11.83 24.58
C SER A 491 -11.53 -11.70 24.34
N GLU A 492 -12.25 -11.03 25.24
CA GLU A 492 -13.69 -10.77 25.11
C GLU A 492 -13.97 -9.81 23.95
N GLY A 493 -13.26 -8.68 23.90
CA GLY A 493 -13.48 -7.64 22.89
C GLY A 493 -13.03 -8.02 21.48
N ALA A 494 -11.92 -8.75 21.36
CA ALA A 494 -11.46 -9.24 20.07
C ALA A 494 -12.26 -10.46 19.60
N GLY A 495 -12.77 -11.27 20.54
CA GLY A 495 -13.51 -12.50 20.25
C GLY A 495 -12.69 -13.54 19.47
N VAL A 496 -13.34 -14.65 19.15
CA VAL A 496 -12.77 -15.70 18.27
C VAL A 496 -13.70 -16.00 17.10
N ALA A 497 -13.13 -16.34 15.96
CA ALA A 497 -13.83 -16.74 14.75
C ALA A 497 -13.19 -18.01 14.20
N LEU A 498 -14.01 -18.78 13.47
CA LEU A 498 -13.55 -19.96 12.76
C LEU A 498 -13.03 -19.51 11.40
N GLU A 499 -11.76 -19.74 11.12
CA GLU A 499 -11.08 -19.32 9.89
C GLU A 499 -10.09 -20.41 9.46
N TYR A 500 -9.79 -20.49 8.17
CA TYR A 500 -8.63 -21.26 7.71
C TYR A 500 -7.36 -20.46 7.95
N VAL A 501 -6.31 -21.12 8.43
CA VAL A 501 -4.97 -20.55 8.55
C VAL A 501 -3.96 -21.34 7.72
N SER A 502 -2.93 -20.66 7.21
CA SER A 502 -1.86 -21.29 6.44
C SER A 502 -1.02 -22.20 7.33
N VAL A 503 -0.84 -23.44 6.92
CA VAL A 503 0.06 -24.42 7.55
C VAL A 503 0.90 -25.12 6.48
N PRO A 504 2.05 -25.71 6.84
CA PRO A 504 2.85 -26.45 5.88
C PRO A 504 2.07 -27.62 5.26
N THR A 505 2.34 -27.91 3.99
CA THR A 505 1.74 -29.05 3.28
C THR A 505 2.03 -30.40 3.93
N SER A 506 3.14 -30.50 4.66
CA SER A 506 3.52 -31.67 5.47
C SER A 506 2.60 -31.91 6.68
N LEU A 507 1.96 -30.86 7.20
CA LEU A 507 1.00 -30.95 8.30
C LEU A 507 -0.42 -31.22 7.79
N GLN A 508 -0.81 -30.52 6.72
CA GLN A 508 -2.08 -30.68 6.02
C GLN A 508 -1.82 -30.56 4.53
N SER A 509 -2.20 -31.54 3.72
CA SER A 509 -1.89 -31.54 2.28
C SER A 509 -2.46 -30.34 1.52
N SER A 510 -3.57 -29.76 1.99
CA SER A 510 -4.14 -28.50 1.48
C SER A 510 -3.32 -27.25 1.84
N GLY A 511 -2.41 -27.38 2.80
CA GLY A 511 -1.72 -26.29 3.51
C GLY A 511 -2.66 -25.29 4.18
N LEU A 512 -3.90 -25.72 4.49
CA LEU A 512 -4.88 -24.94 5.24
C LEU A 512 -5.40 -25.78 6.42
N LEU A 513 -5.43 -25.17 7.61
CA LEU A 513 -6.01 -25.75 8.81
C LEU A 513 -7.19 -24.88 9.28
N LEU A 514 -8.37 -25.48 9.41
CA LEU A 514 -9.52 -24.81 10.00
C LEU A 514 -9.30 -24.64 11.51
N SER A 515 -9.24 -23.40 11.98
CA SER A 515 -8.86 -23.06 13.35
C SER A 515 -9.70 -21.93 13.92
N TYR A 516 -9.82 -21.90 15.24
CA TYR A 516 -10.25 -20.69 15.95
C TYR A 516 -9.06 -19.73 16.05
N THR A 517 -9.28 -18.51 15.58
CA THR A 517 -8.35 -17.37 15.65
C THR A 517 -9.09 -16.13 16.16
N LYS A 518 -8.36 -15.03 16.36
CA LYS A 518 -8.90 -13.74 16.78
C LYS A 518 -9.88 -13.20 15.73
N ALA A 519 -11.12 -12.91 16.13
CA ALA A 519 -12.16 -12.46 15.19
C ALA A 519 -11.98 -11.00 14.72
N ASP A 520 -11.78 -10.07 15.66
CA ASP A 520 -11.65 -8.65 15.34
C ASP A 520 -10.18 -8.24 15.35
N THR A 521 -9.55 -8.29 14.18
CA THR A 521 -8.14 -7.92 14.01
C THR A 521 -7.87 -6.45 14.32
N ASN A 522 -8.88 -5.58 14.32
CA ASN A 522 -8.73 -4.15 14.60
C ASN A 522 -8.50 -3.85 16.08
N VAL A 523 -8.86 -4.75 17.01
CA VAL A 523 -8.61 -4.57 18.44
C VAL A 523 -7.14 -4.84 18.73
N TRP A 524 -6.34 -3.81 18.99
CA TRP A 524 -4.89 -3.96 19.13
C TRP A 524 -4.41 -3.89 20.59
N GLY A 525 -5.25 -3.47 21.53
CA GLY A 525 -4.88 -3.41 22.94
C GLY A 525 -6.01 -3.01 23.87
N ILE A 526 -5.65 -2.70 25.11
CA ILE A 526 -6.54 -2.24 26.18
C ILE A 526 -5.94 -1.00 26.82
N ASN A 527 -6.74 0.05 27.05
CA ASN A 527 -6.31 1.18 27.86
C ASN A 527 -6.06 0.67 29.29
N ALA A 528 -4.85 0.86 29.82
CA ALA A 528 -4.46 0.22 31.06
C ALA A 528 -5.13 0.82 32.31
N LEU A 529 -5.67 2.03 32.22
CA LEU A 529 -6.35 2.70 33.33
C LEU A 529 -7.87 2.46 33.29
N THR A 530 -8.47 2.62 32.12
CA THR A 530 -9.94 2.51 31.96
C THR A 530 -10.41 1.09 31.68
N GLY A 531 -9.52 0.24 31.14
CA GLY A 531 -9.87 -1.08 30.64
C GLY A 531 -10.76 -1.04 29.39
N GLU A 532 -10.77 0.07 28.65
CA GLU A 532 -11.47 0.19 27.37
C GLU A 532 -10.68 -0.47 26.23
N LEU A 533 -11.40 -0.96 25.22
CA LEU A 533 -10.79 -1.56 24.04
C LEU A 533 -10.09 -0.50 23.19
N LEU A 534 -8.83 -0.74 22.87
CA LEU A 534 -8.12 0.04 21.87
C LEU A 534 -8.30 -0.65 20.52
N LYS A 535 -9.09 -0.02 19.67
CA LYS A 535 -9.49 -0.56 18.37
C LYS A 535 -9.23 0.46 17.28
N ALA A 536 -8.65 0.03 16.17
CA ALA A 536 -8.59 0.85 14.97
C ALA A 536 -10.04 1.08 14.48
N THR A 537 -10.44 2.34 14.34
CA THR A 537 -11.69 2.65 13.65
C THR A 537 -11.50 2.22 12.20
N ALA A 538 -12.21 1.18 11.77
CA ALA A 538 -12.34 0.89 10.35
C ALA A 538 -12.90 2.17 9.73
N VAL A 539 -12.10 2.87 8.92
CA VAL A 539 -12.60 3.97 8.11
C VAL A 539 -13.50 3.30 7.07
N ALA A 540 -14.75 3.08 7.45
CA ALA A 540 -15.75 2.60 6.53
C ALA A 540 -15.86 3.67 5.46
N ASP A 541 -15.30 3.38 4.29
CA ASP A 541 -15.30 4.26 3.13
C ASP A 541 -16.72 4.32 2.56
N THR A 542 -17.61 5.01 3.28
CA THR A 542 -19.01 5.17 2.90
C THR A 542 -19.23 6.40 2.01
N GLY A 543 -18.15 6.93 1.42
CA GLY A 543 -18.14 8.23 0.76
C GLY A 543 -18.35 9.39 1.74
N LEU A 544 -18.28 10.62 1.24
CA LEU A 544 -18.62 11.81 2.03
C LEU A 544 -20.13 11.83 2.30
N LYS A 545 -20.51 12.27 3.51
CA LYS A 545 -21.90 12.45 3.92
C LYS A 545 -22.08 13.78 4.62
N TYR A 546 -23.24 14.38 4.42
CA TYR A 546 -23.56 15.71 4.91
C TYR A 546 -24.88 15.73 5.65
N ASP A 547 -24.90 16.30 6.85
CA ASP A 547 -26.08 16.41 7.71
C ASP A 547 -26.96 17.64 7.41
N ASP A 548 -26.46 18.58 6.61
CA ASP A 548 -27.04 19.92 6.41
C ASP A 548 -27.64 20.13 5.00
N LEU A 549 -27.97 19.05 4.28
CA LEU A 549 -28.55 19.11 2.93
C LEU A 549 -30.08 19.05 2.89
N THR A 550 -30.74 18.88 4.03
CA THR A 550 -32.21 18.82 4.10
C THR A 550 -32.84 20.11 3.55
N GLY A 551 -33.76 19.99 2.59
CA GLY A 551 -34.40 21.13 1.95
C GLY A 551 -33.57 21.82 0.85
N ASN A 552 -32.33 21.39 0.61
CA ASN A 552 -31.52 21.90 -0.50
C ASN A 552 -32.01 21.28 -1.84
N PRO A 553 -32.46 22.08 -2.82
CA PRO A 553 -32.94 21.55 -4.11
C PRO A 553 -31.84 20.85 -4.94
N TYR A 554 -30.57 21.04 -4.59
CA TYR A 554 -29.40 20.44 -5.25
C TYR A 554 -28.75 19.33 -4.43
N ALA A 555 -29.41 18.82 -3.37
CA ALA A 555 -28.89 17.76 -2.52
C ALA A 555 -28.49 16.50 -3.33
N SER A 556 -29.22 16.15 -4.39
CA SER A 556 -28.89 15.01 -5.25
C SER A 556 -27.55 15.17 -5.98
N ILE A 557 -27.22 16.38 -6.44
CA ILE A 557 -25.95 16.71 -7.09
C ILE A 557 -24.80 16.58 -6.09
N ILE A 558 -24.98 17.17 -4.90
CA ILE A 558 -23.97 17.17 -3.85
C ILE A 558 -23.72 15.74 -3.37
N ASN A 559 -24.78 14.97 -3.12
CA ASN A 559 -24.67 13.56 -2.72
C ASN A 559 -24.04 12.69 -3.81
N LYS A 560 -24.27 12.99 -5.09
CA LYS A 560 -23.61 12.27 -6.19
C LYS A 560 -22.10 12.52 -6.20
N LEU A 561 -21.64 13.77 -6.04
CA LEU A 561 -20.22 14.07 -5.88
C LEU A 561 -19.63 13.38 -4.63
N ALA A 562 -20.34 13.49 -3.51
CA ALA A 562 -19.95 12.91 -2.22
C ALA A 562 -19.74 11.38 -2.29
N SER A 563 -20.58 10.68 -3.08
CA SER A 563 -20.46 9.24 -3.31
C SER A 563 -19.19 8.81 -4.08
N TYR A 564 -18.49 9.74 -4.73
CA TYR A 564 -17.19 9.52 -5.35
C TYR A 564 -16.02 10.10 -4.52
N GLY A 565 -16.29 10.52 -3.28
CA GLY A 565 -15.29 11.18 -2.42
C GLY A 565 -15.02 12.65 -2.77
N VAL A 566 -15.83 13.25 -3.66
CA VAL A 566 -15.66 14.64 -4.12
C VAL A 566 -16.47 15.59 -3.23
N GLY A 567 -15.79 16.52 -2.55
CA GLY A 567 -16.44 17.46 -1.64
C GLY A 567 -15.56 17.91 -0.47
N PHE A 568 -16.20 18.27 0.65
CA PHE A 568 -15.56 18.77 1.86
C PHE A 568 -15.70 17.76 3.01
N ALA A 569 -14.74 17.66 3.92
CA ALA A 569 -14.93 16.87 5.15
C ALA A 569 -15.58 17.69 6.28
N GLY A 570 -15.77 17.03 7.42
CA GLY A 570 -16.34 17.63 8.63
C GLY A 570 -17.84 17.41 8.81
N GLY A 571 -18.47 16.56 8.00
CA GLY A 571 -19.86 16.12 8.19
C GLY A 571 -20.94 17.12 7.76
N SER A 572 -20.61 18.39 7.49
CA SER A 572 -21.53 19.40 6.97
C SER A 572 -20.97 20.08 5.71
N PHE A 573 -21.78 20.24 4.67
CA PHE A 573 -21.38 20.79 3.38
C PHE A 573 -21.29 22.33 3.40
N LYS A 574 -22.13 22.98 4.19
CA LYS A 574 -22.37 24.43 4.27
C LYS A 574 -22.81 25.03 2.93
N PRO A 575 -24.00 24.68 2.40
CA PRO A 575 -24.49 25.06 1.07
C PRO A 575 -24.34 26.54 0.68
N ASN A 576 -24.62 27.43 1.64
CA ASN A 576 -24.70 28.88 1.44
C ASN A 576 -23.38 29.60 1.75
N ALA A 577 -22.34 28.89 2.21
CA ALA A 577 -21.05 29.51 2.46
C ALA A 577 -20.48 30.09 1.16
N GLN A 578 -19.93 31.30 1.26
CA GLN A 578 -19.22 31.93 0.16
C GLN A 578 -17.91 31.19 -0.11
N LEU A 579 -17.61 30.94 -1.37
CA LEU A 579 -16.48 30.14 -1.80
C LEU A 579 -15.18 30.95 -1.65
N THR A 580 -14.27 30.49 -0.80
CA THR A 580 -12.90 31.01 -0.73
C THR A 580 -12.02 30.38 -1.81
N GLN A 581 -10.82 30.92 -2.04
CA GLN A 581 -9.86 30.32 -2.97
C GLN A 581 -9.43 28.94 -2.51
N GLU A 582 -9.19 28.77 -1.21
CA GLU A 582 -8.87 27.48 -0.62
C GLU A 582 -10.02 26.47 -0.78
N ASP A 583 -11.27 26.87 -0.55
CA ASP A 583 -12.44 26.01 -0.79
C ASP A 583 -12.53 25.57 -2.26
N ALA A 584 -12.30 26.50 -3.19
CA ALA A 584 -12.36 26.25 -4.62
C ALA A 584 -11.31 25.22 -5.08
N LEU A 585 -10.06 25.39 -4.64
CA LEU A 585 -8.96 24.47 -4.97
C LEU A 585 -9.16 23.11 -4.31
N SER A 586 -9.54 23.09 -3.03
CA SER A 586 -9.84 21.85 -2.29
C SER A 586 -10.91 21.03 -3.01
N LEU A 587 -11.98 21.69 -3.48
CA LEU A 587 -13.06 21.02 -4.19
C LEU A 587 -12.59 20.44 -5.54
N ILE A 588 -11.77 21.16 -6.30
CA ILE A 588 -11.19 20.65 -7.57
C ILE A 588 -10.26 19.47 -7.29
N GLU A 589 -9.40 19.57 -6.28
CA GLU A 589 -8.43 18.53 -5.95
C GLU A 589 -9.06 17.26 -5.40
N SER A 590 -10.20 17.37 -4.71
CA SER A 590 -10.97 16.20 -4.27
C SER A 590 -11.39 15.30 -5.45
N THR A 591 -11.29 15.78 -6.69
CA THR A 591 -11.56 14.96 -7.89
C THR A 591 -10.40 14.05 -8.30
N ASN A 592 -9.19 14.30 -7.81
CA ASN A 592 -7.97 13.60 -8.24
C ASN A 592 -7.63 12.37 -7.40
N GLY A 593 -8.48 11.92 -6.47
CA GLY A 593 -8.34 10.58 -5.89
C GLY A 593 -7.09 10.31 -5.05
N ARG A 594 -6.29 11.33 -4.71
CA ARG A 594 -5.19 11.10 -3.76
C ARG A 594 -5.81 10.50 -2.51
N LYS A 595 -5.10 9.54 -1.92
CA LYS A 595 -5.10 9.31 -0.47
C LYS A 595 -4.59 10.55 0.30
N VAL A 596 -4.99 11.74 -0.11
CA VAL A 596 -5.47 12.73 0.84
C VAL A 596 -6.73 12.09 1.42
N VAL A 597 -6.50 11.26 2.44
CA VAL A 597 -7.38 11.06 3.59
C VAL A 597 -8.52 12.08 3.54
N PRO A 598 -9.82 11.70 3.50
CA PRO A 598 -10.92 12.62 3.22
C PRO A 598 -10.94 13.75 4.25
N LEU A 599 -10.17 14.83 4.04
CA LEU A 599 -9.82 15.88 5.00
C LEU A 599 -9.99 15.44 6.47
N ILE A 600 -9.43 14.27 6.83
CA ILE A 600 -9.31 13.85 8.22
C ILE A 600 -7.93 14.35 8.61
N SER A 601 -7.91 15.54 9.22
CA SER A 601 -6.75 16.27 9.72
C SER A 601 -5.68 16.68 8.69
N ALA A 602 -5.49 18.00 8.56
CA ALA A 602 -4.26 18.65 8.08
C ALA A 602 -3.69 18.17 6.73
N VAL A 603 -4.40 18.44 5.63
CA VAL A 603 -3.66 18.74 4.39
C VAL A 603 -3.05 20.12 4.60
N ASP A 604 -1.73 20.23 4.50
CA ASP A 604 -1.09 21.53 4.53
C ASP A 604 -1.66 22.37 3.38
N THR A 605 -2.14 23.58 3.68
CA THR A 605 -2.60 24.52 2.65
C THR A 605 -1.53 24.64 1.55
N ASP A 606 -0.24 24.51 1.87
CA ASP A 606 0.83 24.56 0.85
C ASP A 606 0.77 23.42 -0.17
N ASP A 607 0.33 22.22 0.19
CA ASP A 607 0.22 21.08 -0.73
C ASP A 607 -0.86 21.31 -1.79
N ILE A 608 -2.02 21.84 -1.38
CA ILE A 608 -3.12 22.22 -2.28
C ILE A 608 -2.61 23.22 -3.32
N TYR A 609 -1.89 24.24 -2.87
CA TYR A 609 -1.39 25.25 -3.79
C TYR A 609 -0.30 24.70 -4.73
N ASN A 610 0.59 23.84 -4.25
CA ASN A 610 1.60 23.21 -5.08
C ASN A 610 0.99 22.35 -6.20
N ILE A 611 -0.09 21.62 -5.91
CA ILE A 611 -0.86 20.87 -6.91
C ILE A 611 -1.51 21.83 -7.90
N ALA A 612 -2.21 22.87 -7.41
CA ALA A 612 -2.83 23.87 -8.25
C ALA A 612 -1.84 24.56 -9.22
N TYR A 613 -0.61 24.81 -8.78
CA TYR A 613 0.46 25.34 -9.63
C TYR A 613 0.90 24.33 -10.70
N SER A 614 1.10 23.07 -10.31
CA SER A 614 1.50 22.00 -11.24
C SER A 614 0.45 21.76 -12.33
N MET A 615 -0.83 21.99 -12.02
CA MET A 615 -1.95 21.90 -12.94
C MET A 615 -2.18 23.19 -13.76
N GLY A 616 -1.41 24.26 -13.50
CA GLY A 616 -1.61 25.56 -14.15
C GLY A 616 -2.93 26.24 -13.79
N ILE A 617 -3.57 25.85 -12.68
CA ILE A 617 -4.81 26.48 -12.17
C ILE A 617 -4.50 27.90 -11.72
N LEU A 618 -3.38 28.07 -11.02
CA LEU A 618 -2.89 29.32 -10.44
C LEU A 618 -1.36 29.43 -10.61
N THR A 619 -0.85 30.64 -10.43
CA THR A 619 0.56 30.93 -10.20
C THR A 619 0.82 31.24 -8.72
N PRO A 620 2.07 31.11 -8.22
CA PRO A 620 2.40 31.48 -6.85
C PRO A 620 1.99 32.91 -6.45
N ALA A 621 2.06 33.86 -7.39
CA ALA A 621 1.67 35.25 -7.18
C ALA A 621 0.16 35.45 -6.98
N GLU A 622 -0.68 34.50 -7.41
CA GLU A 622 -2.13 34.56 -7.26
C GLU A 622 -2.65 33.93 -5.95
N LYS A 623 -1.77 33.41 -5.08
CA LYS A 623 -2.14 32.76 -3.81
C LYS A 623 -2.74 33.77 -2.83
N ASN A 624 -3.99 33.52 -2.47
CA ASN A 624 -4.74 34.22 -1.44
C ASN A 624 -5.87 33.30 -0.91
N PRO A 625 -5.58 32.44 0.08
CA PRO A 625 -6.51 31.43 0.60
C PRO A 625 -7.89 31.96 0.99
N ALA A 626 -7.92 33.13 1.64
CA ALA A 626 -9.15 33.74 2.13
C ALA A 626 -9.92 34.56 1.09
N LYS A 627 -9.39 34.73 -0.13
CA LYS A 627 -10.05 35.49 -1.19
C LYS A 627 -11.39 34.84 -1.55
N LEU A 628 -12.46 35.63 -1.55
CA LEU A 628 -13.75 35.20 -2.09
C LEU A 628 -13.68 35.11 -3.61
N ILE A 629 -14.12 33.97 -4.14
CA ILE A 629 -14.04 33.64 -5.56
C ILE A 629 -15.38 33.90 -6.23
N SER A 630 -15.36 34.68 -7.31
CA SER A 630 -16.54 34.89 -8.16
C SER A 630 -16.85 33.66 -9.01
N ARG A 631 -18.07 33.59 -9.53
CA ARG A 631 -18.53 32.51 -10.42
C ARG A 631 -17.63 32.34 -11.65
N VAL A 632 -17.17 33.44 -12.26
CA VAL A 632 -16.29 33.38 -13.44
C VAL A 632 -14.85 32.98 -13.08
N GLU A 633 -14.36 33.35 -11.89
CA GLU A 633 -13.04 32.92 -11.41
C GLU A 633 -13.00 31.42 -11.12
N PHE A 634 -14.07 30.86 -10.53
CA PHE A 634 -14.15 29.41 -10.36
C PHE A 634 -14.20 28.67 -11.70
N VAL A 635 -14.89 29.23 -12.70
CA VAL A 635 -14.87 28.72 -14.08
C VAL A 635 -13.46 28.75 -14.67
N LYS A 636 -12.68 29.84 -14.47
CA LYS A 636 -11.27 29.89 -14.86
C LYS A 636 -10.50 28.71 -14.26
N TYR A 637 -10.68 28.42 -12.98
CA TYR A 637 -9.99 27.30 -12.31
C TYR A 637 -10.36 25.94 -12.92
N LEU A 638 -11.65 25.68 -13.17
CA LEU A 638 -12.11 24.43 -13.79
C LEU A 638 -11.55 24.24 -15.21
N ILE A 639 -11.55 25.30 -16.02
CA ILE A 639 -11.06 25.25 -17.41
C ILE A 639 -9.54 25.10 -17.45
N ASN A 640 -8.80 25.73 -16.54
CA ASN A 640 -7.36 25.49 -16.37
C ASN A 640 -7.07 24.05 -15.95
N ALA A 641 -7.81 23.54 -14.97
CA ALA A 641 -7.68 22.15 -14.50
C ALA A 641 -8.06 21.11 -15.57
N LEU A 642 -8.76 21.50 -16.64
CA LEU A 642 -9.01 20.67 -17.82
C LEU A 642 -7.92 20.77 -18.89
N GLY A 643 -6.95 21.69 -18.73
CA GLY A 643 -5.87 21.95 -19.69
C GLY A 643 -6.26 22.82 -20.88
N TYR A 644 -7.32 23.63 -20.76
CA TYR A 644 -7.78 24.54 -21.82
C TYR A 644 -7.30 25.99 -21.64
N ASN A 645 -6.38 26.24 -20.71
CA ASN A 645 -5.86 27.57 -20.37
C ASN A 645 -5.33 28.35 -21.59
N GLU A 646 -4.53 27.72 -22.45
CA GLU A 646 -3.95 28.38 -23.63
C GLU A 646 -5.02 28.84 -24.63
N VAL A 647 -5.99 27.95 -24.90
CA VAL A 647 -7.10 28.23 -25.81
C VAL A 647 -8.01 29.28 -25.21
N ALA A 648 -8.41 29.12 -23.94
CA ALA A 648 -9.28 30.05 -23.23
C ALA A 648 -8.72 31.49 -23.15
N ASN A 649 -7.39 31.63 -23.22
CA ASN A 649 -6.72 32.93 -23.13
C ASN A 649 -6.64 33.67 -24.49
N LEU A 650 -7.05 33.05 -25.60
CA LEU A 650 -7.12 33.74 -26.90
C LEU A 650 -8.17 34.85 -26.85
N GLN A 651 -7.80 36.05 -27.30
CA GLN A 651 -8.68 37.22 -27.22
C GLN A 651 -9.40 37.48 -28.55
N GLY A 652 -10.58 38.08 -28.49
CA GLY A 652 -11.31 38.58 -29.68
C GLY A 652 -12.08 37.54 -30.49
N ILE A 653 -12.04 36.26 -30.12
CA ILE A 653 -12.71 35.16 -30.86
C ILE A 653 -13.90 34.54 -30.11
N TYR A 654 -14.12 34.93 -28.86
CA TYR A 654 -15.12 34.32 -27.98
C TYR A 654 -16.35 35.19 -27.79
N SER A 655 -17.52 34.58 -27.93
CA SER A 655 -18.81 35.16 -27.59
C SER A 655 -19.60 34.12 -26.76
N PRO A 656 -19.56 34.18 -25.42
CA PRO A 656 -20.25 33.20 -24.58
C PRO A 656 -21.76 33.13 -24.85
N GLY A 657 -22.40 34.23 -25.25
CA GLY A 657 -23.80 34.32 -25.63
C GLY A 657 -24.78 34.33 -24.45
N PHE A 658 -24.38 34.84 -23.28
CA PHE A 658 -25.30 35.21 -22.20
C PHE A 658 -25.79 36.64 -22.39
N LYS A 659 -26.94 36.97 -21.79
CA LYS A 659 -27.48 38.35 -21.89
C LYS A 659 -26.63 39.40 -21.18
N ASP A 660 -25.74 38.97 -20.29
CA ASP A 660 -24.83 39.78 -19.49
C ASP A 660 -23.36 39.55 -19.86
N ASP A 661 -23.06 39.08 -21.08
CA ASP A 661 -21.69 38.88 -21.58
C ASP A 661 -20.80 40.12 -21.38
N GLY A 662 -21.35 41.32 -21.57
CA GLY A 662 -20.63 42.58 -21.38
C GLY A 662 -20.18 42.85 -19.94
N THR A 663 -20.63 42.05 -18.97
CA THR A 663 -20.19 42.13 -17.56
C THR A 663 -19.06 41.15 -17.23
N ILE A 664 -18.70 40.26 -18.15
CA ILE A 664 -17.60 39.31 -17.96
C ILE A 664 -16.28 40.10 -18.00
N PRO A 665 -15.40 39.96 -17.00
CA PRO A 665 -14.12 40.65 -17.00
C PRO A 665 -13.28 40.36 -18.24
N ALA A 666 -12.54 41.38 -18.72
CA ALA A 666 -11.62 41.23 -19.83
C ALA A 666 -10.61 40.10 -19.56
N GLY A 667 -10.38 39.24 -20.56
CA GLY A 667 -9.55 38.04 -20.43
C GLY A 667 -10.30 36.79 -19.97
N LEU A 668 -11.53 36.89 -19.45
CA LEU A 668 -12.31 35.74 -18.98
C LEU A 668 -13.42 35.26 -19.95
N ALA A 669 -13.64 35.98 -21.06
CA ALA A 669 -14.64 35.62 -22.05
C ALA A 669 -14.42 34.23 -22.66
N GLY A 670 -13.16 33.85 -22.96
CA GLY A 670 -12.85 32.53 -23.49
C GLY A 670 -13.14 31.39 -22.52
N TYR A 671 -12.83 31.59 -21.24
CA TYR A 671 -13.16 30.65 -20.17
C TYR A 671 -14.67 30.42 -20.05
N ALA A 672 -15.47 31.50 -20.04
CA ALA A 672 -16.92 31.41 -19.99
C ALA A 672 -17.51 30.75 -21.25
N ALA A 673 -16.98 31.08 -22.45
CA ALA A 673 -17.44 30.49 -23.71
C ALA A 673 -17.16 28.98 -23.76
N ILE A 674 -15.95 28.54 -23.41
CA ILE A 674 -15.58 27.12 -23.37
C ILE A 674 -16.42 26.40 -22.31
N ALA A 675 -16.56 26.95 -21.12
CA ALA A 675 -17.36 26.35 -20.05
C ALA A 675 -18.82 26.19 -20.45
N LYS A 676 -19.42 27.16 -21.15
CA LYS A 676 -20.77 27.03 -21.70
C LYS A 676 -20.83 25.97 -22.79
N GLY A 677 -19.87 25.94 -23.71
CA GLY A 677 -19.79 24.95 -24.78
C GLY A 677 -19.66 23.51 -24.26
N LEU A 678 -18.92 23.32 -23.16
CA LEU A 678 -18.80 22.05 -22.44
C LEU A 678 -20.01 21.74 -21.54
N GLY A 679 -20.94 22.66 -21.38
CA GLY A 679 -22.12 22.53 -20.53
C GLY A 679 -21.87 22.66 -19.02
N ILE A 680 -20.69 23.15 -18.61
CA ILE A 680 -20.27 23.36 -17.22
C ILE A 680 -21.14 24.44 -16.57
N ILE A 681 -21.33 25.56 -17.28
CA ILE A 681 -22.17 26.67 -16.85
C ILE A 681 -23.41 26.80 -17.74
N LYS A 682 -24.50 27.21 -17.09
CA LYS A 682 -25.80 27.52 -17.72
C LYS A 682 -26.24 28.89 -17.25
N GLY A 683 -26.99 29.60 -18.10
CA GLY A 683 -27.63 30.85 -17.70
C GLY A 683 -28.73 30.59 -16.69
N ASP A 684 -29.05 31.58 -15.88
CA ASP A 684 -30.24 31.58 -15.04
C ASP A 684 -31.52 31.64 -15.89
N GLN A 685 -32.68 31.71 -15.23
CA GLN A 685 -33.99 31.77 -15.89
C GLN A 685 -34.14 32.98 -16.82
N ASN A 686 -33.36 34.03 -16.61
CA ASN A 686 -33.33 35.24 -17.43
C ASN A 686 -32.31 35.16 -18.58
N GLY A 687 -31.49 34.12 -18.63
CA GLY A 687 -30.41 33.93 -19.59
C GLY A 687 -29.11 34.65 -19.22
N LYS A 688 -28.93 35.03 -17.95
CA LYS A 688 -27.71 35.67 -17.43
C LYS A 688 -26.79 34.66 -16.73
N PHE A 689 -25.48 34.86 -16.81
CA PHE A 689 -24.50 34.04 -16.08
C PHE A 689 -24.21 34.57 -14.68
N ASN A 690 -24.31 35.89 -14.49
CA ASN A 690 -23.92 36.66 -13.31
C ASN A 690 -22.44 36.39 -12.93
N PRO A 691 -21.48 36.75 -13.80
CA PRO A 691 -20.07 36.33 -13.68
C PRO A 691 -19.37 36.82 -12.40
N ASN A 692 -19.73 38.01 -11.92
CA ASN A 692 -19.02 38.71 -10.85
C ASN A 692 -19.58 38.44 -9.44
N ASP A 693 -20.71 37.72 -9.33
CA ASP A 693 -21.24 37.33 -8.03
C ASP A 693 -20.30 36.33 -7.36
N THR A 694 -20.10 36.48 -6.05
CA THR A 694 -19.36 35.50 -5.24
C THR A 694 -20.07 34.15 -5.31
N ALA A 695 -19.34 33.11 -5.70
CA ALA A 695 -19.89 31.76 -5.78
C ALA A 695 -20.20 31.23 -4.37
N THR A 696 -21.26 30.43 -4.23
CA THR A 696 -21.47 29.62 -3.04
C THR A 696 -20.91 28.21 -3.24
N ARG A 697 -20.68 27.46 -2.14
CA ARG A 697 -20.29 26.05 -2.21
C ARG A 697 -21.25 25.21 -3.06
N THR A 698 -22.57 25.43 -2.95
CA THR A 698 -23.55 24.73 -3.81
C THR A 698 -23.37 25.08 -5.29
N GLN A 699 -23.15 26.34 -5.63
CA GLN A 699 -22.94 26.72 -7.04
C GLN A 699 -21.65 26.11 -7.60
N ALA A 700 -20.59 26.08 -6.81
CA ALA A 700 -19.32 25.44 -7.17
C ALA A 700 -19.51 23.93 -7.40
N ALA A 701 -20.22 23.24 -6.51
CA ALA A 701 -20.53 21.82 -6.67
C ALA A 701 -21.34 21.54 -7.93
N ILE A 702 -22.31 22.38 -8.29
CA ILE A 702 -23.07 22.23 -9.55
C ILE A 702 -22.16 22.38 -10.76
N MET A 703 -21.28 23.38 -10.78
CA MET A 703 -20.34 23.58 -11.88
C MET A 703 -19.36 22.41 -12.01
N LEU A 704 -18.83 21.91 -10.89
CA LEU A 704 -17.93 20.75 -10.88
C LEU A 704 -18.67 19.47 -11.32
N TYR A 705 -19.89 19.24 -10.84
CA TYR A 705 -20.73 18.12 -11.28
C TYR A 705 -20.95 18.15 -12.80
N ASN A 706 -21.29 19.32 -13.36
CA ASN A 706 -21.45 19.46 -14.81
C ASN A 706 -20.14 19.25 -15.55
N CYS A 707 -19.01 19.73 -14.99
CA CYS A 707 -17.67 19.47 -15.51
C CYS A 707 -17.38 17.97 -15.59
N MET A 708 -17.66 17.21 -14.53
CA MET A 708 -17.50 15.76 -14.51
C MET A 708 -18.53 15.03 -15.39
N SER A 709 -19.67 15.67 -15.70
CA SER A 709 -20.72 15.13 -16.59
C SER A 709 -20.54 15.53 -18.06
N ARG A 710 -19.43 16.19 -18.42
CA ARG A 710 -19.20 16.71 -19.77
C ARG A 710 -19.20 15.59 -20.83
N LYS A 711 -19.79 15.88 -22.00
CA LYS A 711 -19.90 14.94 -23.11
C LYS A 711 -18.55 14.60 -23.73
#